data_AF-A0A8B9HRP0-F1
#
_entry.id   AF-A0A8B9HRP0-F1
#
_cell.length_a   1.000
_cell.length_b   1.000
_cell.length_c   1.000
_cell.angle_alpha   90.00
_cell.angle_beta   90.00
_cell.angle_gamma   90.00
#
_symmetry.space_group_name_H-M   'P 1'
#
loop_
_entity.id
_entity.type
_entity.pdbx_description
1 polymer ?
#
loop_
_entity_poly.entity_id
_entity_poly.type
_entity_poly.pdbx_seq_one_letter_code
_entity_poly.pdbx_strand_id
1 'polypeptide(L)'
;MFPTGLPSPNPPPPTQESRPPVSDVRSDSGLTSPKKRKLHSAEREDPVEPVPSSPRAASSCTANSTQHIQKKLRFEEPLDLLGLDVKMAEDSPTASCSKAKSALLAAGVAHHANGLTKSAGSATFTNSKPGAAKKLVIKNFKEKPKLPENYTHETWQKLKEAVEAIQNSTSIKYNLEELYQAVENLCSHKISPKLYKQLRAVCEDHIKAQIDQFREYPFHVLFLKKIDKCWQDHCRQMIMIRSIFLFLDRTYVLQNSMLPSIWDMGLELFRFYIISDLKVQSKTIDGILLLIERERSGEAIDRSLLRSLLSMLSDLQIYQDSFEQRFLEETNRLYAAEGQRLMQEREVPEYLHHVNKRLEEEADRVITYLDQSTQKPLIATVEKQLLGEHLTATLQKGLNHLLDENRIQDLSLLYQLFSRVRGGVQVLLQHWIEYIKAFGSTIVINPEKDKTMVQELLDFKDKVDSIIDVCFMKNEKFVNAMKEAFETFINKRPNKPAELIAKYVDSKLRAGNKEATDEELEKMLDKIMIIFRFIYGKDVFEAFYKKDLAKRLLVGKSASVDAEKSMLSKLKHECGAAFTSKLEGMFKDMELSKDIMVQFKQCQNIPGNIELTVNILTMGYWPTYVPMEVHLPPEVFNRIFCF
;
A
#
# COMPACT_ATOMS: atom_id res chain seq x y z
N MET A 1 29.43 -19.79 44.75
CA MET A 1 30.15 -21.06 44.98
C MET A 1 30.92 -21.41 43.70
N PHE A 2 31.92 -22.30 43.80
CA PHE A 2 32.76 -22.84 42.71
C PHE A 2 31.97 -23.78 41.75
N PRO A 3 32.50 -24.29 40.61
CA PRO A 3 33.91 -24.34 40.11
C PRO A 3 34.16 -23.59 38.77
N THR A 4 35.36 -23.16 38.32
CA THR A 4 36.76 -23.66 38.20
C THR A 4 37.06 -24.73 37.14
N GLY A 5 37.82 -24.33 36.10
CA GLY A 5 38.48 -25.18 35.09
C GLY A 5 39.30 -24.35 34.08
N LEU A 6 40.55 -24.74 33.82
CA LEU A 6 41.56 -24.08 32.94
C LEU A 6 42.33 -25.18 32.16
N PRO A 7 43.27 -24.87 31.25
CA PRO A 7 43.18 -24.07 30.02
C PRO A 7 43.72 -24.87 28.79
N SER A 8 43.96 -24.24 27.62
CA SER A 8 44.79 -24.82 26.54
C SER A 8 45.45 -23.75 25.63
N PRO A 9 46.56 -24.06 24.92
CA PRO A 9 47.46 -23.07 24.32
C PRO A 9 47.30 -22.84 22.79
N ASN A 10 47.91 -21.77 22.29
CA ASN A 10 47.96 -21.39 20.87
C ASN A 10 49.05 -22.15 20.05
N PRO A 11 48.84 -22.38 18.74
CA PRO A 11 49.84 -22.95 17.81
C PRO A 11 50.80 -21.91 17.16
N PRO A 12 51.94 -22.35 16.60
CA PRO A 12 52.96 -21.50 15.94
C PRO A 12 52.74 -21.29 14.42
N PRO A 13 53.50 -20.36 13.77
CA PRO A 13 53.32 -19.99 12.35
C PRO A 13 54.11 -20.88 11.34
N PRO A 14 53.72 -20.89 10.05
CA PRO A 14 54.36 -21.68 8.99
C PRO A 14 55.60 -21.02 8.35
N THR A 15 56.44 -21.83 7.68
CA THR A 15 57.69 -21.43 6.99
C THR A 15 57.72 -21.89 5.52
N GLN A 16 58.77 -21.48 4.78
CA GLN A 16 58.88 -21.55 3.31
C GLN A 16 59.30 -22.92 2.71
N GLU A 17 58.89 -23.09 1.44
CA GLU A 17 59.58 -23.76 0.31
C GLU A 17 59.93 -25.26 0.34
N SER A 18 59.56 -25.93 -0.77
CA SER A 18 60.54 -26.62 -1.65
C SER A 18 59.90 -27.06 -2.98
N ARG A 19 60.72 -27.30 -4.01
CA ARG A 19 60.37 -27.71 -5.38
C ARG A 19 61.39 -28.76 -5.86
N PRO A 20 61.02 -29.76 -6.69
CA PRO A 20 61.76 -29.98 -7.95
C PRO A 20 60.84 -30.49 -9.11
N PRO A 21 61.35 -31.23 -10.11
CA PRO A 21 61.82 -30.77 -11.44
C PRO A 21 60.80 -31.05 -12.58
N VAL A 22 60.78 -30.45 -13.78
CA VAL A 22 61.77 -29.89 -14.74
C VAL A 22 62.44 -30.94 -15.67
N SER A 23 62.04 -30.95 -16.96
CA SER A 23 62.79 -31.28 -18.21
C SER A 23 61.81 -31.57 -19.37
N ASP A 24 62.03 -31.24 -20.65
CA ASP A 24 62.96 -30.25 -21.27
C ASP A 24 62.60 -29.97 -22.77
N VAL A 25 63.45 -29.19 -23.47
CA VAL A 25 63.62 -29.10 -24.96
C VAL A 25 62.80 -28.08 -25.79
N ARG A 26 63.37 -26.86 -25.93
CA ARG A 26 63.71 -26.09 -27.18
C ARG A 26 62.62 -25.72 -28.22
N SER A 27 62.43 -24.44 -28.57
CA SER A 27 63.19 -23.52 -29.49
C SER A 27 62.69 -23.56 -30.95
N ASP A 28 62.84 -22.55 -31.82
CA ASP A 28 63.61 -21.28 -31.76
C ASP A 28 63.05 -20.16 -32.68
N SER A 29 63.44 -18.90 -32.43
CA SER A 29 63.49 -17.74 -33.36
C SER A 29 62.19 -17.25 -34.07
N GLY A 30 62.04 -15.95 -34.41
CA GLY A 30 62.89 -14.80 -34.11
C GLY A 30 62.37 -13.44 -34.63
N LEU A 31 62.73 -12.39 -33.88
CA LEU A 31 63.03 -10.99 -34.26
C LEU A 31 62.72 -10.49 -35.71
N THR A 32 62.03 -9.35 -35.84
CA THR A 32 62.61 -8.05 -36.29
C THR A 32 61.58 -6.89 -36.36
N SER A 33 62.05 -5.66 -36.59
CA SER A 33 61.31 -4.39 -36.73
C SER A 33 62.13 -3.44 -37.65
N PRO A 34 61.84 -2.14 -37.89
CA PRO A 34 60.61 -1.32 -37.77
C PRO A 34 60.40 -0.29 -38.96
N LYS A 35 59.47 0.69 -38.79
CA LYS A 35 59.48 2.10 -39.31
C LYS A 35 59.09 2.49 -40.78
N LYS A 36 58.19 3.50 -40.85
CA LYS A 36 58.26 4.85 -41.53
C LYS A 36 57.50 5.17 -42.85
N ARG A 37 56.98 6.43 -42.87
CA ARG A 37 56.53 7.31 -44.01
C ARG A 37 55.21 6.90 -44.70
N LYS A 38 54.39 7.77 -45.33
CA LYS A 38 54.36 9.23 -45.67
C LYS A 38 52.85 9.65 -45.81
N LEU A 39 52.43 10.87 -46.22
CA LEU A 39 52.43 12.23 -45.61
C LEU A 39 51.47 13.16 -46.45
N HIS A 40 51.19 14.41 -46.02
CA HIS A 40 50.24 15.43 -46.57
C HIS A 40 48.78 15.28 -46.08
N SER A 41 47.97 16.29 -45.69
CA SER A 41 47.88 17.77 -45.94
C SER A 41 47.21 18.16 -47.27
N ALA A 42 46.38 19.20 -47.43
CA ALA A 42 45.55 20.11 -46.57
C ALA A 42 44.57 20.87 -47.54
N GLU A 43 43.73 21.89 -47.27
CA GLU A 43 43.35 22.76 -46.13
C GLU A 43 42.02 23.52 -46.51
N ARG A 44 41.33 24.22 -45.57
CA ARG A 44 40.37 25.36 -45.82
C ARG A 44 39.02 25.06 -46.55
N GLU A 45 37.99 25.91 -46.63
CA GLU A 45 37.67 27.26 -46.07
C GLU A 45 36.12 27.47 -45.95
N ASP A 46 35.66 28.43 -45.12
CA ASP A 46 34.31 29.07 -45.11
C ASP A 46 34.18 30.13 -46.27
N PRO A 47 33.08 30.91 -46.56
CA PRO A 47 31.98 31.35 -45.65
C PRO A 47 30.59 31.79 -46.25
N VAL A 48 29.75 32.43 -45.40
CA VAL A 48 28.63 33.42 -45.64
C VAL A 48 27.28 33.02 -46.31
N GLU A 49 26.21 33.18 -45.50
CA GLU A 49 24.86 33.83 -45.66
C GLU A 49 24.30 34.30 -47.04
N PRO A 50 22.95 34.48 -47.24
CA PRO A 50 22.12 35.46 -46.48
C PRO A 50 20.62 35.14 -46.22
N VAL A 51 19.96 36.04 -45.45
CA VAL A 51 18.54 36.06 -45.02
C VAL A 51 17.68 37.01 -45.88
N PRO A 52 16.45 36.63 -46.31
CA PRO A 52 15.18 37.24 -45.80
C PRO A 52 13.99 36.23 -45.76
N SER A 53 12.78 36.47 -45.21
CA SER A 53 12.15 37.61 -44.48
C SER A 53 10.91 37.12 -43.70
N SER A 54 10.44 37.88 -42.69
CA SER A 54 9.12 37.71 -42.03
C SER A 54 8.12 38.75 -42.55
N PRO A 55 6.77 38.61 -42.38
CA PRO A 55 6.15 39.17 -41.16
C PRO A 55 4.84 38.52 -40.64
N ARG A 56 4.64 38.65 -39.32
CA ARG A 56 3.38 38.94 -38.57
C ARG A 56 2.09 38.12 -38.83
N ALA A 57 1.62 37.48 -37.75
CA ALA A 57 0.39 37.88 -37.04
C ALA A 57 0.47 37.45 -35.55
N ALA A 58 -0.35 38.01 -34.66
CA ALA A 58 -0.33 37.69 -33.23
C ALA A 58 -1.74 37.73 -32.61
N SER A 59 -1.99 36.91 -31.58
CA SER A 59 -2.73 37.24 -30.34
C SER A 59 -3.26 35.99 -29.62
N SER A 60 -3.31 36.02 -28.27
CA SER A 60 -4.20 35.22 -27.39
C SER A 60 -4.07 33.66 -27.37
N CYS A 61 -4.45 32.94 -26.31
CA CYS A 61 -4.65 33.30 -24.89
C CYS A 61 -4.56 32.06 -23.96
N THR A 62 -4.42 32.36 -22.65
CA THR A 62 -4.73 31.59 -21.43
C THR A 62 -5.29 30.15 -21.49
N ALA A 63 -4.82 29.33 -20.55
CA ALA A 63 -5.37 28.00 -20.24
C ALA A 63 -6.78 28.01 -19.63
N ASN A 64 -7.51 26.91 -19.84
CA ASN A 64 -8.50 26.28 -18.95
C ASN A 64 -8.82 24.89 -19.55
N SER A 65 -8.65 23.77 -18.85
CA SER A 65 -9.38 23.26 -17.67
C SER A 65 -10.80 22.73 -17.99
N THR A 66 -10.97 21.42 -17.74
CA THR A 66 -12.24 20.69 -17.51
C THR A 66 -13.44 20.90 -18.44
N GLN A 67 -13.82 19.85 -19.18
CA GLN A 67 -15.23 19.48 -19.35
C GLN A 67 -15.41 17.97 -19.54
N HIS A 68 -16.26 17.35 -18.72
CA HIS A 68 -16.72 15.98 -18.92
C HIS A 68 -17.76 15.93 -20.05
N ILE A 69 -17.71 14.90 -20.89
CA ILE A 69 -18.85 14.51 -21.75
C ILE A 69 -19.18 13.04 -21.49
N GLN A 70 -20.26 12.80 -20.77
CA GLN A 70 -20.86 11.47 -20.60
C GLN A 70 -21.57 11.05 -21.89
N LYS A 71 -21.52 9.76 -22.25
CA LYS A 71 -22.45 9.19 -23.22
C LYS A 71 -23.67 8.63 -22.50
N LYS A 72 -24.85 9.04 -22.96
CA LYS A 72 -26.17 8.61 -22.42
C LYS A 72 -26.38 7.11 -22.56
N LEU A 73 -27.02 6.52 -21.55
CA LEU A 73 -28.17 5.63 -21.74
C LEU A 73 -29.29 6.09 -20.77
N ARG A 74 -30.55 5.91 -21.17
CA ARG A 74 -31.72 6.42 -20.43
C ARG A 74 -32.18 5.42 -19.37
N PHE A 75 -32.63 5.94 -18.22
CA PHE A 75 -33.87 5.48 -17.58
C PHE A 75 -34.50 6.64 -16.79
N GLU A 76 -35.83 6.71 -16.83
CA GLU A 76 -36.76 7.58 -16.09
C GLU A 76 -37.89 6.65 -15.58
N GLU A 77 -38.60 6.88 -14.48
CA GLU A 77 -38.57 7.94 -13.45
C GLU A 77 -38.98 7.33 -12.07
N PRO A 78 -38.97 8.08 -10.94
CA PRO A 78 -38.94 7.50 -9.59
C PRO A 78 -40.29 7.49 -8.82
N LEU A 79 -40.25 6.96 -7.59
CA LEU A 79 -41.00 7.49 -6.46
C LEU A 79 -40.09 7.61 -5.23
N ASP A 80 -40.06 8.79 -4.61
CA ASP A 80 -39.34 9.09 -3.36
C ASP A 80 -40.05 8.51 -2.12
N LEU A 81 -39.33 8.40 -0.99
CA LEU A 81 -39.47 9.39 0.11
C LEU A 81 -38.49 9.16 1.29
N LEU A 82 -37.67 10.19 1.57
CA LEU A 82 -37.03 10.57 2.85
C LEU A 82 -36.49 9.49 3.82
N GLY A 83 -35.20 9.58 4.13
CA GLY A 83 -34.61 9.08 5.39
C GLY A 83 -34.39 10.20 6.42
N LEU A 84 -34.10 9.83 7.66
CA LEU A 84 -33.54 10.72 8.69
C LEU A 84 -32.69 9.91 9.69
N ASP A 85 -31.57 10.48 10.14
CA ASP A 85 -30.56 9.86 11.00
C ASP A 85 -30.68 10.39 12.45
N VAL A 86 -30.82 9.48 13.42
CA VAL A 86 -30.57 9.74 14.85
C VAL A 86 -29.92 8.50 15.48
N LYS A 87 -29.06 8.75 16.46
CA LYS A 87 -28.03 7.85 17.01
C LYS A 87 -28.23 7.64 18.52
N MET A 88 -27.62 6.57 19.05
CA MET A 88 -27.26 6.31 20.45
C MET A 88 -28.17 5.44 21.36
N ALA A 89 -27.45 4.67 22.17
CA ALA A 89 -27.69 4.28 23.56
C ALA A 89 -28.65 3.13 23.91
N GLU A 90 -28.11 2.22 24.72
CA GLU A 90 -28.82 1.31 25.61
C GLU A 90 -29.36 2.10 26.82
N ASP A 91 -30.56 1.78 27.32
CA ASP A 91 -30.68 1.27 28.69
C ASP A 91 -32.08 0.70 28.97
N SER A 92 -32.19 -0.14 30.02
CA SER A 92 -33.47 -0.54 30.64
C SER A 92 -33.59 0.13 32.02
N PRO A 93 -34.79 0.50 32.51
CA PRO A 93 -35.49 -0.47 33.36
C PRO A 93 -37.04 -0.38 33.45
N THR A 94 -37.62 -1.52 33.83
CA THR A 94 -38.83 -1.73 34.68
C THR A 94 -39.90 -0.63 34.89
N ALA A 95 -41.19 -1.03 34.76
CA ALA A 95 -42.20 -1.07 35.84
C ALA A 95 -43.63 -0.53 35.54
N SER A 96 -44.63 -1.34 35.92
CA SER A 96 -45.91 -0.99 36.57
C SER A 96 -46.90 0.05 35.98
N CYS A 97 -47.94 -0.48 35.32
CA CYS A 97 -49.37 -0.35 35.70
C CYS A 97 -49.95 1.01 36.21
N SER A 98 -50.92 1.62 35.49
CA SER A 98 -52.37 1.50 35.83
C SER A 98 -53.36 2.49 35.13
N LYS A 99 -54.49 1.93 34.66
CA LYS A 99 -55.90 2.42 34.56
C LYS A 99 -56.27 3.93 34.36
N ALA A 100 -57.12 4.15 33.33
CA ALA A 100 -58.35 5.01 33.31
C ALA A 100 -58.18 6.57 33.23
N LYS A 101 -59.13 7.39 32.74
CA LYS A 101 -60.37 7.26 31.90
C LYS A 101 -60.80 8.65 31.34
N SER A 102 -61.88 8.68 30.51
CA SER A 102 -62.58 9.84 29.90
C SER A 102 -61.99 10.31 28.55
N ALA A 103 -62.72 10.55 27.44
CA ALA A 103 -64.09 11.03 27.13
C ALA A 103 -64.27 12.55 27.29
N LEU A 104 -65.01 13.30 26.43
CA LEU A 104 -66.20 12.95 25.61
C LEU A 104 -66.45 14.00 24.47
N LEU A 105 -67.40 13.71 23.54
CA LEU A 105 -68.07 14.60 22.53
C LEU A 105 -67.33 14.87 21.18
N ALA A 106 -67.99 15.04 20.01
CA ALA A 106 -69.36 14.69 19.55
C ALA A 106 -69.53 14.71 18.00
N ALA A 107 -70.70 14.24 17.52
CA ALA A 107 -71.23 14.03 16.14
C ALA A 107 -71.09 15.20 15.11
N GLY A 108 -71.40 15.07 13.80
CA GLY A 108 -72.04 14.01 12.98
C GLY A 108 -72.18 14.51 11.52
N VAL A 109 -73.12 14.14 10.63
CA VAL A 109 -74.27 13.18 10.56
C VAL A 109 -74.47 12.81 9.06
N ALA A 110 -75.07 11.66 8.74
CA ALA A 110 -75.38 11.24 7.36
C ALA A 110 -76.90 11.21 7.05
N HIS A 111 -77.26 11.51 5.79
CA HIS A 111 -78.61 11.42 5.20
C HIS A 111 -78.46 10.98 3.72
N HIS A 112 -79.44 10.37 3.03
CA HIS A 112 -80.83 10.06 3.39
C HIS A 112 -81.25 8.72 2.74
N ALA A 113 -82.31 8.09 3.25
CA ALA A 113 -83.11 7.11 2.52
C ALA A 113 -84.61 7.36 2.75
N ASN A 114 -85.43 6.99 1.76
CA ASN A 114 -86.89 6.85 1.81
C ASN A 114 -87.25 5.58 1.02
N GLY A 115 -88.28 4.80 1.34
CA GLY A 115 -89.15 4.89 2.51
C GLY A 115 -90.47 4.17 2.29
N LEU A 116 -90.84 3.24 3.17
CA LEU A 116 -92.20 2.71 3.31
C LEU A 116 -92.46 2.46 4.80
N THR A 117 -93.70 2.62 5.27
CA THR A 117 -93.98 2.84 6.71
C THR A 117 -95.12 2.01 7.28
N LYS A 118 -95.08 1.85 8.62
CA LYS A 118 -96.10 1.25 9.51
C LYS A 118 -96.29 -0.29 9.35
N SER A 119 -96.73 -1.03 10.37
CA SER A 119 -97.02 -0.66 11.78
C SER A 119 -96.44 -1.69 12.75
N ALA A 120 -96.27 -1.31 14.02
CA ALA A 120 -95.73 -2.19 15.05
C ALA A 120 -96.81 -3.09 15.69
N GLY A 121 -96.40 -4.31 16.08
CA GLY A 121 -97.06 -5.12 17.10
C GLY A 121 -96.06 -5.35 18.24
N SER A 122 -96.45 -5.07 19.48
CA SER A 122 -95.53 -5.08 20.63
C SER A 122 -95.48 -6.43 21.34
N ALA A 123 -94.28 -6.97 21.53
CA ALA A 123 -93.96 -7.86 22.65
C ALA A 123 -92.44 -7.87 22.93
N THR A 124 -92.12 -7.66 24.20
CA THR A 124 -90.79 -7.74 24.85
C THR A 124 -89.85 -8.84 24.34
N PHE A 125 -88.58 -8.49 24.06
CA PHE A 125 -87.44 -9.42 24.15
C PHE A 125 -86.26 -8.79 24.89
N THR A 126 -85.58 -9.60 25.71
CA THR A 126 -84.60 -9.13 26.69
C THR A 126 -83.18 -9.09 26.14
N ASN A 127 -82.62 -7.88 26.13
CA ASN A 127 -81.23 -7.53 26.41
C ASN A 127 -80.13 -8.57 26.12
N SER A 128 -79.42 -8.43 24.98
CA SER A 128 -78.09 -9.03 24.78
C SER A 128 -77.15 -8.04 24.05
N LYS A 129 -75.84 -8.16 24.31
CA LYS A 129 -74.86 -7.07 24.11
C LYS A 129 -74.56 -6.74 22.63
N PRO A 130 -74.27 -5.46 22.29
CA PRO A 130 -73.61 -5.12 21.04
C PRO A 130 -72.17 -5.69 21.01
N GLY A 131 -71.71 -6.09 19.83
CA GLY A 131 -70.34 -6.60 19.60
C GLY A 131 -70.25 -8.08 19.22
N ALA A 132 -71.32 -8.87 19.36
CA ALA A 132 -71.36 -10.23 18.82
C ALA A 132 -71.53 -10.19 17.29
N ALA A 133 -70.56 -10.74 16.55
CA ALA A 133 -70.69 -10.91 15.10
C ALA A 133 -71.90 -11.80 14.78
N LYS A 134 -72.82 -11.31 13.95
CA LYS A 134 -74.02 -12.06 13.54
C LYS A 134 -73.61 -13.29 12.74
N LYS A 135 -73.73 -14.48 13.34
CA LYS A 135 -73.50 -15.76 12.65
C LYS A 135 -74.53 -15.91 11.53
N LEU A 136 -74.07 -15.79 10.28
CA LEU A 136 -74.86 -16.12 9.09
C LEU A 136 -75.04 -17.64 9.03
N VAL A 137 -76.29 -18.08 8.81
CA VAL A 137 -76.65 -19.50 8.68
C VAL A 137 -77.13 -19.73 7.25
N ILE A 138 -76.39 -20.56 6.50
CA ILE A 138 -76.75 -20.93 5.13
C ILE A 138 -77.97 -21.86 5.19
N LYS A 139 -79.12 -21.38 4.71
CA LYS A 139 -80.33 -22.20 4.61
C LYS A 139 -80.11 -23.35 3.61
N ASN A 140 -80.69 -24.51 3.89
CA ASN A 140 -80.59 -25.75 3.11
C ASN A 140 -79.19 -26.41 3.02
N PHE A 141 -78.21 -25.98 3.81
CA PHE A 141 -76.90 -26.64 3.91
C PHE A 141 -76.99 -27.93 4.75
N LYS A 142 -77.57 -28.99 4.16
CA LYS A 142 -77.97 -30.23 4.88
C LYS A 142 -76.81 -31.11 5.34
N GLU A 143 -75.73 -31.19 4.57
CA GLU A 143 -74.46 -31.80 4.98
C GLU A 143 -73.29 -30.94 4.51
N LYS A 144 -72.15 -31.02 5.21
CA LYS A 144 -70.87 -30.55 4.66
C LYS A 144 -70.43 -31.54 3.57
N PRO A 145 -69.99 -31.07 2.38
CA PRO A 145 -69.27 -31.92 1.45
C PRO A 145 -68.07 -32.55 2.16
N LYS A 146 -68.08 -33.88 2.28
CA LYS A 146 -66.92 -34.67 2.73
C LYS A 146 -66.06 -34.93 1.50
N LEU A 147 -64.74 -34.87 1.66
CA LEU A 147 -63.83 -35.36 0.63
C LEU A 147 -64.06 -36.87 0.41
N PRO A 148 -63.84 -37.40 -0.80
CA PRO A 148 -63.64 -38.83 -0.99
C PRO A 148 -62.52 -39.33 -0.08
N GLU A 149 -62.69 -40.49 0.56
CA GLU A 149 -61.73 -40.98 1.57
C GLU A 149 -60.32 -41.15 0.97
N ASN A 150 -60.23 -41.59 -0.29
CA ASN A 150 -58.99 -41.73 -1.03
C ASN A 150 -58.34 -40.40 -1.46
N TYR A 151 -59.07 -39.27 -1.48
CA TYR A 151 -58.60 -38.01 -2.08
C TYR A 151 -57.24 -37.56 -1.51
N THR A 152 -57.04 -37.74 -0.20
CA THR A 152 -55.79 -37.37 0.48
C THR A 152 -54.61 -38.27 0.09
N HIS A 153 -54.87 -39.53 -0.25
CA HIS A 153 -53.86 -40.50 -0.69
C HIS A 153 -53.55 -40.34 -2.19
N GLU A 154 -54.56 -40.22 -3.03
CA GLU A 154 -54.43 -40.00 -4.48
C GLU A 154 -53.73 -38.66 -4.78
N THR A 155 -54.10 -37.59 -4.07
CA THR A 155 -53.44 -36.28 -4.23
C THR A 155 -51.99 -36.31 -3.72
N TRP A 156 -51.69 -37.04 -2.63
CA TRP A 156 -50.31 -37.26 -2.22
C TRP A 156 -49.53 -38.07 -3.27
N GLN A 157 -50.11 -39.12 -3.84
CA GLN A 157 -49.45 -39.93 -4.87
C GLN A 157 -49.16 -39.10 -6.14
N LYS A 158 -50.10 -38.24 -6.57
CA LYS A 158 -49.87 -37.27 -7.67
C LYS A 158 -48.68 -36.36 -7.40
N LEU A 159 -48.55 -35.85 -6.17
CA LEU A 159 -47.42 -35.01 -5.75
C LEU A 159 -46.11 -35.79 -5.62
N LYS A 160 -46.16 -37.02 -5.09
CA LYS A 160 -45.00 -37.92 -4.97
C LYS A 160 -44.42 -38.25 -6.35
N GLU A 161 -45.25 -38.63 -7.32
CA GLU A 161 -44.82 -38.88 -8.69
C GLU A 161 -44.24 -37.64 -9.37
N ALA A 162 -44.73 -36.43 -9.04
CA ALA A 162 -44.13 -35.19 -9.54
C ALA A 162 -42.74 -34.92 -8.94
N VAL A 163 -42.56 -35.13 -7.62
CA VAL A 163 -41.26 -34.98 -6.95
C VAL A 163 -40.26 -36.01 -7.48
N GLU A 164 -40.66 -37.27 -7.60
CA GLU A 164 -39.83 -38.35 -8.15
C GLU A 164 -39.50 -38.11 -9.63
N ALA A 165 -40.42 -37.54 -10.42
CA ALA A 165 -40.14 -37.16 -11.80
C ALA A 165 -39.07 -36.07 -11.90
N ILE A 166 -39.17 -35.02 -11.06
CA ILE A 166 -38.20 -33.91 -10.97
C ILE A 166 -36.82 -34.43 -10.56
N GLN A 167 -36.75 -35.25 -9.50
CA GLN A 167 -35.50 -35.82 -8.98
C GLN A 167 -34.78 -36.68 -10.01
N ASN A 168 -35.52 -37.52 -10.74
CA ASN A 168 -34.96 -38.32 -11.84
C ASN A 168 -34.76 -37.52 -13.14
N SER A 169 -35.02 -36.21 -13.14
CA SER A 169 -34.88 -35.31 -14.30
C SER A 169 -35.71 -35.76 -15.51
N THR A 170 -36.93 -36.25 -15.25
CA THR A 170 -37.91 -36.72 -16.23
C THR A 170 -39.11 -35.76 -16.32
N SER A 171 -39.89 -35.83 -17.41
CA SER A 171 -41.04 -34.95 -17.62
C SER A 171 -42.19 -35.23 -16.63
N ILE A 172 -42.62 -34.21 -15.91
CA ILE A 172 -43.79 -34.27 -15.01
C ILE A 172 -45.05 -34.52 -15.84
N LYS A 173 -45.89 -35.50 -15.44
CA LYS A 173 -47.14 -35.87 -16.12
C LYS A 173 -48.28 -34.84 -15.99
N TYR A 174 -48.11 -33.85 -15.12
CA TYR A 174 -49.17 -32.97 -14.61
C TYR A 174 -48.72 -31.50 -14.66
N ASN A 175 -49.67 -30.59 -14.89
CA ASN A 175 -49.38 -29.16 -14.91
C ASN A 175 -48.96 -28.64 -13.52
N LEU A 176 -48.02 -27.70 -13.48
CA LEU A 176 -47.50 -27.11 -12.23
C LEU A 176 -48.61 -26.43 -11.41
N GLU A 177 -49.54 -25.74 -12.07
CA GLU A 177 -50.67 -25.07 -11.41
C GLU A 177 -51.60 -26.09 -10.70
N GLU A 178 -51.84 -27.25 -11.31
CA GLU A 178 -52.64 -28.31 -10.68
C GLU A 178 -51.94 -28.91 -9.45
N LEU A 179 -50.61 -28.98 -9.47
CA LEU A 179 -49.82 -29.50 -8.35
C LEU A 179 -49.75 -28.47 -7.21
N TYR A 180 -49.62 -27.18 -7.54
CA TYR A 180 -49.72 -26.09 -6.56
C TYR A 180 -51.12 -26.05 -5.91
N GLN A 181 -52.19 -26.08 -6.70
CA GLN A 181 -53.57 -26.09 -6.19
C GLN A 181 -53.86 -27.35 -5.34
N ALA A 182 -53.28 -28.50 -5.70
CA ALA A 182 -53.32 -29.71 -4.90
C ALA A 182 -52.65 -29.55 -3.52
N VAL A 183 -51.50 -28.86 -3.44
CA VAL A 183 -50.85 -28.53 -2.16
C VAL A 183 -51.70 -27.55 -1.35
N GLU A 184 -52.23 -26.48 -1.96
CA GLU A 184 -53.12 -25.53 -1.27
C GLU A 184 -54.36 -26.20 -0.67
N ASN A 185 -55.01 -27.09 -1.43
CA ASN A 185 -56.18 -27.84 -0.96
C ASN A 185 -55.82 -28.75 0.22
N LEU A 186 -54.75 -29.56 0.11
CA LEU A 186 -54.30 -30.43 1.20
C LEU A 186 -53.91 -29.65 2.47
N CYS A 187 -53.26 -28.49 2.31
CA CYS A 187 -52.93 -27.60 3.42
C CYS A 187 -54.19 -27.00 4.07
N SER A 188 -55.18 -26.59 3.27
CA SER A 188 -56.48 -26.08 3.75
C SER A 188 -57.25 -27.10 4.57
N HIS A 189 -57.07 -28.40 4.29
CA HIS A 189 -57.61 -29.51 5.08
C HIS A 189 -56.77 -29.87 6.33
N LYS A 190 -55.81 -29.03 6.73
CA LYS A 190 -54.90 -29.18 7.88
C LYS A 190 -53.95 -30.38 7.82
N ILE A 191 -53.65 -30.90 6.62
CA ILE A 191 -52.76 -32.07 6.43
C ILE A 191 -51.28 -31.65 6.36
N SER A 192 -50.99 -30.34 6.36
CA SER A 192 -49.65 -29.73 6.22
C SER A 192 -48.52 -30.38 7.06
N PRO A 193 -48.71 -30.72 8.36
CA PRO A 193 -47.66 -31.37 9.16
C PRO A 193 -47.28 -32.77 8.67
N LYS A 194 -48.24 -33.50 8.09
CA LYS A 194 -48.01 -34.80 7.47
C LYS A 194 -47.35 -34.61 6.10
N LEU A 195 -47.85 -33.67 5.30
CA LEU A 195 -47.36 -33.37 3.96
C LEU A 195 -45.86 -32.98 3.96
N TYR A 196 -45.44 -32.12 4.89
CA TYR A 196 -44.03 -31.75 5.06
C TYR A 196 -43.14 -32.94 5.40
N LYS A 197 -43.56 -33.79 6.36
CA LYS A 197 -42.81 -35.01 6.73
C LYS A 197 -42.71 -36.01 5.57
N GLN A 198 -43.78 -36.17 4.79
CA GLN A 198 -43.78 -37.03 3.61
C GLN A 198 -42.87 -36.48 2.50
N LEU A 199 -42.86 -35.16 2.28
CA LEU A 199 -41.93 -34.52 1.33
C LEU A 199 -40.47 -34.67 1.77
N ARG A 200 -40.15 -34.45 3.05
CA ARG A 200 -38.80 -34.63 3.60
C ARG A 200 -38.32 -36.07 3.39
N ALA A 201 -39.17 -37.08 3.63
CA ALA A 201 -38.82 -38.48 3.40
C ALA A 201 -38.47 -38.79 1.94
N VAL A 202 -39.28 -38.32 0.97
CA VAL A 202 -38.99 -38.54 -0.47
C VAL A 202 -37.69 -37.83 -0.92
N CYS A 203 -37.40 -36.64 -0.39
CA CYS A 203 -36.11 -35.98 -0.64
C CYS A 203 -34.95 -36.73 0.00
N GLU A 204 -35.13 -37.18 1.24
CA GLU A 204 -34.13 -37.89 2.03
C GLU A 204 -33.74 -39.23 1.39
N ASP A 205 -34.71 -40.04 0.97
CA ASP A 205 -34.43 -41.35 0.38
C ASP A 205 -33.81 -41.24 -1.03
N HIS A 206 -34.16 -40.21 -1.80
CA HIS A 206 -33.47 -39.91 -3.06
C HIS A 206 -32.00 -39.53 -2.83
N ILE A 207 -31.72 -38.64 -1.87
CA ILE A 207 -30.34 -38.18 -1.59
C ILE A 207 -29.50 -39.32 -1.03
N LYS A 208 -30.05 -40.20 -0.18
CA LYS A 208 -29.36 -41.44 0.25
C LYS A 208 -28.95 -42.29 -0.95
N ALA A 209 -29.81 -42.47 -1.95
CA ALA A 209 -29.48 -43.22 -3.16
C ALA A 209 -28.37 -42.56 -4.01
N GLN A 210 -28.12 -41.26 -3.85
CA GLN A 210 -27.01 -40.56 -4.53
C GLN A 210 -25.64 -40.75 -3.86
N ILE A 211 -25.52 -41.38 -2.68
CA ILE A 211 -24.23 -41.46 -1.96
C ILE A 211 -23.25 -42.47 -2.58
N ASP A 212 -23.72 -43.65 -2.98
CA ASP A 212 -22.82 -44.78 -3.29
C ASP A 212 -21.99 -44.53 -4.56
N GLN A 213 -22.53 -43.78 -5.51
CA GLN A 213 -21.84 -43.34 -6.72
C GLN A 213 -20.62 -42.41 -6.47
N PHE A 214 -20.38 -41.97 -5.23
CA PHE A 214 -19.21 -41.18 -4.83
C PHE A 214 -18.15 -41.99 -4.07
N ARG A 215 -18.51 -43.17 -3.53
CA ARG A 215 -17.64 -43.98 -2.66
C ARG A 215 -16.50 -44.66 -3.39
N GLU A 216 -16.68 -45.00 -4.67
CA GLU A 216 -15.69 -45.69 -5.51
C GLU A 216 -15.28 -44.85 -6.73
N TYR A 217 -14.51 -43.78 -6.51
CA TYR A 217 -13.86 -43.02 -7.58
C TYR A 217 -12.36 -42.85 -7.31
N PRO A 218 -11.45 -43.19 -8.25
CA PRO A 218 -10.02 -42.98 -8.06
C PRO A 218 -9.54 -41.57 -8.42
N PHE A 219 -10.16 -40.89 -9.39
CA PHE A 219 -9.68 -39.60 -9.91
C PHE A 219 -10.29 -38.39 -9.19
N HIS A 220 -9.46 -37.47 -8.69
CA HIS A 220 -9.91 -36.26 -7.98
C HIS A 220 -10.72 -35.30 -8.85
N VAL A 221 -10.17 -34.83 -10.00
CA VAL A 221 -10.83 -33.81 -10.83
C VAL A 221 -12.18 -34.27 -11.38
N LEU A 222 -12.29 -35.54 -11.81
CA LEU A 222 -13.55 -36.12 -12.30
C LEU A 222 -14.57 -36.30 -11.16
N PHE A 223 -14.10 -36.61 -9.94
CA PHE A 223 -14.95 -36.68 -8.75
C PHE A 223 -15.49 -35.29 -8.36
N LEU A 224 -14.66 -34.24 -8.39
CA LEU A 224 -15.09 -32.86 -8.14
C LEU A 224 -16.19 -32.41 -9.12
N LYS A 225 -16.00 -32.64 -10.44
CA LYS A 225 -17.04 -32.32 -11.45
C LYS A 225 -18.33 -33.14 -11.28
N LYS A 226 -18.25 -34.33 -10.65
CA LYS A 226 -19.42 -35.15 -10.33
C LYS A 226 -20.18 -34.63 -9.10
N ILE A 227 -19.46 -34.21 -8.06
CA ILE A 227 -20.04 -33.54 -6.87
C ILE A 227 -20.73 -32.23 -7.29
N ASP A 228 -20.04 -31.38 -8.06
CA ASP A 228 -20.58 -30.13 -8.61
C ASP A 228 -21.85 -30.36 -9.44
N LYS A 229 -21.84 -31.30 -10.39
CA LYS A 229 -23.06 -31.63 -11.15
C LYS A 229 -24.21 -32.09 -10.25
N CYS A 230 -23.95 -32.97 -9.29
CA CYS A 230 -24.96 -33.45 -8.35
C CYS A 230 -25.53 -32.33 -7.48
N TRP A 231 -24.69 -31.38 -7.06
CA TRP A 231 -25.09 -30.18 -6.33
C TRP A 231 -25.98 -29.26 -7.18
N GLN A 232 -25.52 -28.90 -8.38
CA GLN A 232 -26.28 -28.02 -9.28
C GLN A 232 -27.64 -28.62 -9.65
N ASP A 233 -27.72 -29.93 -9.89
CA ASP A 233 -28.97 -30.61 -10.22
C ASP A 233 -29.89 -30.67 -8.99
N HIS A 234 -29.38 -31.01 -7.80
CA HIS A 234 -30.13 -30.93 -6.53
C HIS A 234 -30.72 -29.54 -6.28
N CYS A 235 -29.92 -28.46 -6.47
CA CYS A 235 -30.40 -27.08 -6.34
C CYS A 235 -31.51 -26.75 -7.34
N ARG A 236 -31.36 -27.12 -8.62
CA ARG A 236 -32.40 -26.93 -9.66
C ARG A 236 -33.70 -27.66 -9.28
N GLN A 237 -33.58 -28.91 -8.85
CA GLN A 237 -34.70 -29.75 -8.42
C GLN A 237 -35.41 -29.17 -7.19
N MET A 238 -34.66 -28.72 -6.18
CA MET A 238 -35.21 -28.15 -4.94
C MET A 238 -35.89 -26.79 -5.17
N ILE A 239 -35.40 -25.96 -6.11
CA ILE A 239 -36.11 -24.74 -6.55
C ILE A 239 -37.48 -25.12 -7.15
N MET A 240 -37.54 -26.16 -7.99
CA MET A 240 -38.79 -26.61 -8.63
C MET A 240 -39.76 -27.28 -7.65
N ILE A 241 -39.25 -28.06 -6.70
CA ILE A 241 -40.04 -28.63 -5.61
C ILE A 241 -40.60 -27.51 -4.72
N ARG A 242 -39.78 -26.49 -4.37
CA ARG A 242 -40.26 -25.33 -3.60
C ARG A 242 -41.31 -24.51 -4.37
N SER A 243 -41.27 -24.44 -5.71
CA SER A 243 -42.31 -23.72 -6.47
C SER A 243 -43.65 -24.45 -6.45
N ILE A 244 -43.67 -25.79 -6.56
CA ILE A 244 -44.89 -26.60 -6.42
C ILE A 244 -45.44 -26.52 -4.98
N PHE A 245 -44.58 -26.65 -3.98
CA PHE A 245 -44.96 -26.64 -2.57
C PHE A 245 -44.95 -25.24 -1.94
N LEU A 246 -44.98 -24.17 -2.75
CA LEU A 246 -44.85 -22.78 -2.29
C LEU A 246 -45.91 -22.38 -1.25
N PHE A 247 -47.14 -22.91 -1.38
CA PHE A 247 -48.19 -22.68 -0.38
C PHE A 247 -47.85 -23.32 0.97
N LEU A 248 -47.29 -24.54 1.00
CA LEU A 248 -46.87 -25.23 2.21
C LEU A 248 -45.75 -24.45 2.92
N ASP A 249 -44.75 -24.01 2.16
CA ASP A 249 -43.58 -23.26 2.63
C ASP A 249 -44.00 -21.92 3.24
N ARG A 250 -44.82 -21.13 2.51
CA ARG A 250 -45.24 -19.77 2.94
C ARG A 250 -46.37 -19.74 3.97
N THR A 251 -47.10 -20.83 4.20
CA THR A 251 -48.17 -20.88 5.22
C THR A 251 -47.79 -21.69 6.44
N TYR A 252 -47.48 -22.98 6.29
CA TYR A 252 -47.24 -23.87 7.43
C TYR A 252 -45.80 -23.73 7.95
N VAL A 253 -44.80 -23.80 7.07
CA VAL A 253 -43.39 -23.79 7.48
C VAL A 253 -43.02 -22.42 8.04
N LEU A 254 -43.36 -21.33 7.33
CA LEU A 254 -43.14 -19.95 7.78
C LEU A 254 -43.80 -19.61 9.14
N GLN A 255 -44.85 -20.31 9.55
CA GLN A 255 -45.48 -20.15 10.87
C GLN A 255 -44.84 -20.99 11.99
N ASN A 256 -43.95 -21.93 11.66
CA ASN A 256 -43.33 -22.86 12.60
C ASN A 256 -41.81 -22.71 12.56
N SER A 257 -41.27 -21.77 13.33
CA SER A 257 -39.82 -21.46 13.40
C SER A 257 -38.89 -22.61 13.82
N MET A 258 -39.45 -23.76 14.21
CA MET A 258 -38.72 -25.01 14.48
C MET A 258 -38.61 -25.93 13.25
N LEU A 259 -39.13 -25.53 12.10
CA LEU A 259 -39.04 -26.26 10.83
C LEU A 259 -38.21 -25.45 9.81
N PRO A 260 -37.17 -26.03 9.19
CA PRO A 260 -36.45 -25.37 8.10
C PRO A 260 -37.34 -25.22 6.86
N SER A 261 -37.11 -24.18 6.03
CA SER A 261 -37.84 -24.04 4.76
C SER A 261 -37.60 -25.24 3.84
N ILE A 262 -38.43 -25.41 2.81
CA ILE A 262 -38.24 -26.49 1.83
C ILE A 262 -36.85 -26.40 1.15
N TRP A 263 -36.27 -25.20 1.07
CA TRP A 263 -34.89 -25.01 0.62
C TRP A 263 -33.86 -25.45 1.66
N ASP A 264 -33.97 -24.97 2.91
CA ASP A 264 -32.98 -25.25 3.96
C ASP A 264 -33.00 -26.73 4.38
N MET A 265 -34.17 -27.38 4.31
CA MET A 265 -34.33 -28.83 4.42
C MET A 265 -33.54 -29.57 3.33
N GLY A 266 -33.52 -29.05 2.11
CA GLY A 266 -32.71 -29.56 1.00
C GLY A 266 -31.20 -29.40 1.24
N LEU A 267 -30.78 -28.28 1.84
CA LEU A 267 -29.40 -28.04 2.26
C LEU A 267 -28.99 -29.01 3.38
N GLU A 268 -29.83 -29.14 4.41
CA GLU A 268 -29.62 -30.04 5.56
C GLU A 268 -29.42 -31.48 5.12
N LEU A 269 -30.29 -32.00 4.25
CA LEU A 269 -30.21 -33.37 3.74
C LEU A 269 -28.94 -33.59 2.89
N PHE A 270 -28.57 -32.64 2.03
CA PHE A 270 -27.36 -32.77 1.20
C PHE A 270 -26.08 -32.65 2.05
N ARG A 271 -26.04 -31.74 3.02
CA ARG A 271 -24.97 -31.65 4.02
C ARG A 271 -24.81 -32.97 4.75
N PHE A 272 -25.89 -33.51 5.30
CA PHE A 272 -25.85 -34.69 6.18
C PHE A 272 -25.54 -35.99 5.42
N TYR A 273 -26.16 -36.22 4.26
CA TYR A 273 -26.03 -37.49 3.54
C TYR A 273 -24.95 -37.53 2.47
N ILE A 274 -24.52 -36.40 1.89
CA ILE A 274 -23.46 -36.38 0.87
C ILE A 274 -22.15 -35.87 1.45
N ILE A 275 -22.11 -34.62 1.91
CA ILE A 275 -20.83 -33.96 2.26
C ILE A 275 -20.31 -34.31 3.66
N SER A 276 -21.16 -34.82 4.57
CA SER A 276 -20.72 -35.29 5.91
C SER A 276 -20.22 -36.75 5.91
N ASP A 277 -20.27 -37.49 4.78
CA ASP A 277 -19.52 -38.75 4.65
C ASP A 277 -18.02 -38.40 4.59
N LEU A 278 -17.25 -38.85 5.59
CA LEU A 278 -15.85 -38.47 5.77
C LEU A 278 -14.97 -38.73 4.53
N LYS A 279 -15.29 -39.75 3.71
CA LYS A 279 -14.56 -40.03 2.46
C LYS A 279 -14.90 -39.01 1.38
N VAL A 280 -16.17 -38.65 1.26
CA VAL A 280 -16.64 -37.61 0.33
C VAL A 280 -16.09 -36.25 0.74
N GLN A 281 -16.13 -35.93 2.05
CA GLN A 281 -15.64 -34.69 2.62
C GLN A 281 -14.14 -34.49 2.33
N SER A 282 -13.26 -35.35 2.87
CA SER A 282 -11.80 -35.15 2.74
C SER A 282 -11.43 -35.08 1.27
N LYS A 283 -11.90 -36.02 0.44
CA LYS A 283 -11.57 -36.06 -0.98
C LYS A 283 -12.07 -34.83 -1.77
N THR A 284 -13.16 -34.19 -1.34
CA THR A 284 -13.61 -32.91 -1.92
C THR A 284 -12.65 -31.78 -1.54
N ILE A 285 -12.31 -31.67 -0.25
CA ILE A 285 -11.35 -30.67 0.27
C ILE A 285 -9.96 -30.85 -0.36
N ASP A 286 -9.40 -32.06 -0.27
CA ASP A 286 -8.08 -32.42 -0.79
C ASP A 286 -7.99 -32.23 -2.32
N GLY A 287 -9.08 -32.50 -3.04
CA GLY A 287 -9.20 -32.21 -4.47
C GLY A 287 -9.23 -30.72 -4.80
N ILE A 288 -9.94 -29.90 -4.01
CA ILE A 288 -9.98 -28.44 -4.17
C ILE A 288 -8.59 -27.85 -3.89
N LEU A 289 -7.95 -28.26 -2.79
CA LEU A 289 -6.60 -27.82 -2.42
C LEU A 289 -5.57 -28.15 -3.51
N LEU A 290 -5.63 -29.36 -4.06
CA LEU A 290 -4.78 -29.78 -5.19
C LEU A 290 -4.96 -28.91 -6.44
N LEU A 291 -6.18 -28.43 -6.74
CA LEU A 291 -6.39 -27.49 -7.85
C LEU A 291 -5.78 -26.12 -7.55
N ILE A 292 -5.87 -25.62 -6.32
CA ILE A 292 -5.28 -24.31 -5.94
C ILE A 292 -3.75 -24.39 -5.94
N GLU A 293 -3.15 -25.49 -5.48
CA GLU A 293 -1.70 -25.74 -5.54
C GLU A 293 -1.18 -25.78 -6.99
N ARG A 294 -1.93 -26.41 -7.90
CA ARG A 294 -1.65 -26.41 -9.34
C ARG A 294 -1.72 -25.02 -9.96
N GLU A 295 -2.72 -24.21 -9.61
CA GLU A 295 -2.81 -22.83 -10.08
C GLU A 295 -1.67 -21.96 -9.53
N ARG A 296 -1.27 -22.13 -8.26
CA ARG A 296 -0.06 -21.51 -7.68
C ARG A 296 1.23 -21.96 -8.40
N SER A 297 1.22 -23.13 -9.02
CA SER A 297 2.30 -23.65 -9.86
C SER A 297 2.23 -23.18 -11.33
N GLY A 298 1.16 -22.47 -11.72
CA GLY A 298 0.95 -21.96 -13.08
C GLY A 298 0.16 -22.88 -14.02
N GLU A 299 -0.41 -23.98 -13.54
CA GLU A 299 -1.36 -24.79 -14.34
C GLU A 299 -2.69 -24.04 -14.51
N ALA A 300 -3.28 -24.12 -15.71
CA ALA A 300 -4.62 -23.59 -15.96
C ALA A 300 -5.69 -24.53 -15.36
N ILE A 301 -6.53 -23.99 -14.46
CA ILE A 301 -7.58 -24.74 -13.76
C ILE A 301 -8.99 -24.25 -14.09
N ASP A 302 -9.99 -25.08 -13.78
CA ASP A 302 -11.40 -24.73 -13.89
C ASP A 302 -11.84 -23.84 -12.71
N ARG A 303 -11.60 -22.54 -12.83
CA ARG A 303 -12.03 -21.51 -11.86
C ARG A 303 -13.55 -21.52 -11.62
N SER A 304 -14.36 -21.97 -12.59
CA SER A 304 -15.81 -22.03 -12.45
C SER A 304 -16.26 -23.18 -11.55
N LEU A 305 -15.63 -24.34 -11.68
CA LEU A 305 -15.80 -25.49 -10.81
C LEU A 305 -15.41 -25.15 -9.36
N LEU A 306 -14.27 -24.49 -9.16
CA LEU A 306 -13.86 -24.06 -7.80
C LEU A 306 -14.88 -23.10 -7.19
N ARG A 307 -15.33 -22.07 -7.92
CA ARG A 307 -16.35 -21.13 -7.42
C ARG A 307 -17.64 -21.85 -7.02
N SER A 308 -18.13 -22.80 -7.82
CA SER A 308 -19.37 -23.52 -7.52
C SER A 308 -19.23 -24.45 -6.29
N LEU A 309 -18.11 -25.17 -6.19
CA LEU A 309 -17.84 -26.05 -5.05
C LEU A 309 -17.60 -25.27 -3.75
N LEU A 310 -16.91 -24.13 -3.81
CA LEU A 310 -16.69 -23.30 -2.62
C LEU A 310 -17.96 -22.54 -2.20
N SER A 311 -18.79 -22.12 -3.15
CA SER A 311 -20.17 -21.67 -2.87
C SER A 311 -20.94 -22.77 -2.15
N MET A 312 -20.96 -24.01 -2.66
CA MET A 312 -21.60 -25.15 -2.02
C MET A 312 -21.13 -25.34 -0.57
N LEU A 313 -19.83 -25.26 -0.28
CA LEU A 313 -19.34 -25.37 1.10
C LEU A 313 -19.78 -24.20 2.01
N SER A 314 -19.99 -23.00 1.44
CA SER A 314 -20.51 -21.83 2.16
C SER A 314 -22.03 -21.95 2.37
N ASP A 315 -22.80 -22.27 1.32
CA ASP A 315 -24.25 -22.55 1.34
C ASP A 315 -24.61 -23.65 2.35
N LEU A 316 -23.81 -24.71 2.42
CA LEU A 316 -23.97 -25.82 3.38
C LEU A 316 -23.40 -25.53 4.77
N GLN A 317 -22.84 -24.33 5.01
CA GLN A 317 -22.30 -23.86 6.30
C GLN A 317 -21.19 -24.77 6.87
N ILE A 318 -20.22 -25.13 6.02
CA ILE A 318 -19.07 -26.00 6.35
C ILE A 318 -17.71 -25.46 5.84
N TYR A 319 -17.70 -24.38 5.06
CA TYR A 319 -16.51 -23.75 4.52
C TYR A 319 -15.44 -23.45 5.58
N GLN A 320 -15.83 -22.78 6.66
CA GLN A 320 -14.94 -22.38 7.75
C GLN A 320 -14.28 -23.61 8.41
N ASP A 321 -15.11 -24.52 8.95
CA ASP A 321 -14.66 -25.68 9.74
C ASP A 321 -13.91 -26.74 8.91
N SER A 322 -14.30 -26.95 7.64
CA SER A 322 -13.85 -28.10 6.84
C SER A 322 -12.84 -27.74 5.74
N PHE A 323 -12.88 -26.51 5.22
CA PHE A 323 -12.00 -26.06 4.14
C PHE A 323 -10.98 -25.04 4.63
N GLU A 324 -11.41 -23.93 5.23
CA GLU A 324 -10.55 -22.76 5.45
C GLU A 324 -9.36 -23.06 6.35
N GLN A 325 -9.54 -23.80 7.46
CA GLN A 325 -8.42 -24.17 8.32
C GLN A 325 -7.35 -24.97 7.55
N ARG A 326 -7.73 -26.05 6.85
CA ARG A 326 -6.79 -26.84 6.02
C ARG A 326 -6.16 -25.99 4.92
N PHE A 327 -6.94 -25.13 4.26
CA PHE A 327 -6.44 -24.23 3.23
C PHE A 327 -5.35 -23.28 3.75
N LEU A 328 -5.55 -22.71 4.93
CA LEU A 328 -4.58 -21.83 5.57
C LEU A 328 -3.34 -22.62 6.06
N GLU A 329 -3.51 -23.82 6.63
CA GLU A 329 -2.40 -24.70 7.04
C GLU A 329 -1.52 -25.13 5.85
N GLU A 330 -2.11 -25.60 4.76
CA GLU A 330 -1.40 -25.98 3.53
C GLU A 330 -0.74 -24.76 2.86
N THR A 331 -1.43 -23.62 2.81
CA THR A 331 -0.87 -22.35 2.31
C THR A 331 0.31 -21.87 3.15
N ASN A 332 0.25 -22.04 4.46
CA ASN A 332 1.33 -21.70 5.38
C ASN A 332 2.57 -22.57 5.12
N ARG A 333 2.39 -23.89 4.95
CA ARG A 333 3.47 -24.82 4.61
C ARG A 333 4.11 -24.51 3.25
N LEU A 334 3.28 -24.24 2.23
CA LEU A 334 3.73 -23.92 0.87
C LEU A 334 4.59 -22.65 0.86
N TYR A 335 4.08 -21.54 1.40
CA TYR A 335 4.82 -20.28 1.37
C TYR A 335 6.02 -20.23 2.32
N ALA A 336 6.03 -21.02 3.41
CA ALA A 336 7.23 -21.20 4.24
C ALA A 336 8.38 -21.84 3.44
N ALA A 337 8.08 -22.89 2.67
CA ALA A 337 9.07 -23.55 1.80
C ALA A 337 9.47 -22.68 0.61
N GLU A 338 8.51 -21.98 -0.02
CA GLU A 338 8.78 -21.09 -1.16
C GLU A 338 9.66 -19.89 -0.76
N GLY A 339 9.41 -19.26 0.39
CA GLY A 339 10.23 -18.17 0.91
C GLY A 339 11.66 -18.59 1.21
N GLN A 340 11.85 -19.67 1.98
CA GLN A 340 13.19 -20.21 2.30
C GLN A 340 14.00 -20.56 1.05
N ARG A 341 13.36 -21.19 0.05
CA ARG A 341 13.99 -21.59 -1.19
C ARG A 341 14.37 -20.39 -2.06
N LEU A 342 13.43 -19.48 -2.31
CA LEU A 342 13.68 -18.33 -3.21
C LEU A 342 14.63 -17.28 -2.62
N MET A 343 14.71 -17.15 -1.29
CA MET A 343 15.71 -16.28 -0.63
C MET A 343 17.15 -16.78 -0.85
N GLN A 344 17.33 -18.09 -1.06
CA GLN A 344 18.61 -18.68 -1.43
C GLN A 344 18.85 -18.60 -2.95
N GLU A 345 17.86 -19.02 -3.76
CA GLU A 345 17.99 -19.11 -5.22
C GLU A 345 18.10 -17.78 -5.97
N ARG A 346 17.47 -16.70 -5.49
CA ARG A 346 17.31 -15.45 -6.23
C ARG A 346 17.90 -14.22 -5.54
N GLU A 347 18.14 -13.19 -6.32
CA GLU A 347 18.50 -11.87 -5.80
C GLU A 347 17.30 -11.09 -5.26
N VAL A 348 17.57 -10.17 -4.34
CA VAL A 348 16.55 -9.41 -3.61
C VAL A 348 15.55 -8.65 -4.51
N PRO A 349 15.95 -7.98 -5.62
CA PRO A 349 15.00 -7.41 -6.59
C PRO A 349 13.97 -8.43 -7.09
N GLU A 350 14.42 -9.60 -7.53
CA GLU A 350 13.57 -10.65 -8.10
C GLU A 350 12.68 -11.31 -7.04
N TYR A 351 13.22 -11.45 -5.82
CA TYR A 351 12.47 -11.94 -4.67
C TYR A 351 11.30 -11.01 -4.34
N LEU A 352 11.55 -9.70 -4.20
CA LEU A 352 10.51 -8.71 -3.89
C LEU A 352 9.41 -8.64 -4.96
N HIS A 353 9.80 -8.66 -6.24
CA HIS A 353 8.84 -8.76 -7.36
C HIS A 353 8.01 -10.05 -7.31
N HIS A 354 8.62 -11.18 -6.97
CA HIS A 354 7.91 -12.45 -6.80
C HIS A 354 6.92 -12.41 -5.63
N VAL A 355 7.29 -11.82 -4.49
CA VAL A 355 6.38 -11.65 -3.34
C VAL A 355 5.20 -10.76 -3.71
N ASN A 356 5.43 -9.63 -4.38
CA ASN A 356 4.34 -8.75 -4.82
C ASN A 356 3.37 -9.49 -5.76
N LYS A 357 3.91 -10.21 -6.76
CA LYS A 357 3.10 -11.06 -7.65
C LYS A 357 2.29 -12.10 -6.87
N ARG A 358 2.84 -12.75 -5.84
CA ARG A 358 2.07 -13.70 -5.00
C ARG A 358 0.94 -13.01 -4.23
N LEU A 359 1.15 -11.81 -3.70
CA LEU A 359 0.10 -11.04 -3.02
C LEU A 359 -1.02 -10.61 -3.98
N GLU A 360 -0.68 -10.27 -5.22
CA GLU A 360 -1.65 -9.96 -6.29
C GLU A 360 -2.43 -11.21 -6.72
N GLU A 361 -1.76 -12.35 -6.92
CA GLU A 361 -2.40 -13.62 -7.27
C GLU A 361 -3.38 -14.10 -6.18
N GLU A 362 -3.01 -14.06 -4.89
CA GLU A 362 -3.93 -14.47 -3.81
C GLU A 362 -5.12 -13.51 -3.68
N ALA A 363 -4.93 -12.21 -3.95
CA ALA A 363 -6.05 -11.26 -3.98
C ALA A 363 -7.01 -11.54 -5.16
N ASP A 364 -6.50 -11.91 -6.33
CA ASP A 364 -7.31 -12.38 -7.46
C ASP A 364 -8.03 -13.70 -7.15
N ARG A 365 -7.39 -14.66 -6.46
CA ARG A 365 -8.01 -15.92 -6.01
C ARG A 365 -9.19 -15.68 -5.07
N VAL A 366 -9.08 -14.69 -4.17
CA VAL A 366 -10.19 -14.25 -3.30
C VAL A 366 -11.36 -13.73 -4.13
N ILE A 367 -11.12 -12.77 -5.03
CA ILE A 367 -12.17 -12.19 -5.89
C ILE A 367 -12.76 -13.24 -6.86
N THR A 368 -11.97 -14.26 -7.22
CA THR A 368 -12.35 -15.29 -8.19
C THR A 368 -13.17 -16.41 -7.57
N TYR A 369 -12.78 -17.02 -6.46
CA TYR A 369 -13.47 -18.23 -5.96
C TYR A 369 -13.45 -18.49 -4.43
N LEU A 370 -12.62 -17.81 -3.62
CA LEU A 370 -12.65 -18.00 -2.16
C LEU A 370 -13.76 -17.16 -1.50
N ASP A 371 -14.02 -17.40 -0.21
CA ASP A 371 -14.92 -16.54 0.56
C ASP A 371 -14.21 -15.23 0.95
N GLN A 372 -14.98 -14.15 1.08
CA GLN A 372 -14.46 -12.83 1.42
C GLN A 372 -13.90 -12.76 2.86
N SER A 373 -14.36 -13.64 3.77
CA SER A 373 -13.78 -13.83 5.10
C SER A 373 -12.29 -14.22 5.04
N THR A 374 -11.93 -15.09 4.08
CA THR A 374 -10.59 -15.68 3.94
C THR A 374 -9.51 -14.69 3.53
N GLN A 375 -9.84 -13.55 2.93
CA GLN A 375 -8.84 -12.58 2.46
C GLN A 375 -7.86 -12.16 3.55
N LYS A 376 -8.36 -11.86 4.75
CA LYS A 376 -7.54 -11.34 5.85
C LYS A 376 -6.56 -12.39 6.41
N PRO A 377 -6.98 -13.61 6.81
CA PRO A 377 -6.04 -14.63 7.28
C PRO A 377 -5.11 -15.15 6.17
N LEU A 378 -5.59 -15.22 4.92
CA LEU A 378 -4.77 -15.62 3.77
C LEU A 378 -3.61 -14.64 3.52
N ILE A 379 -3.91 -13.36 3.29
CA ILE A 379 -2.88 -12.36 2.98
C ILE A 379 -1.92 -12.20 4.17
N ALA A 380 -2.41 -12.20 5.42
CA ALA A 380 -1.54 -12.17 6.59
C ALA A 380 -0.61 -13.40 6.70
N THR A 381 -1.05 -14.58 6.22
CA THR A 381 -0.21 -15.79 6.16
C THR A 381 0.90 -15.66 5.12
N VAL A 382 0.59 -15.12 3.94
CA VAL A 382 1.59 -14.89 2.87
C VAL A 382 2.58 -13.80 3.27
N GLU A 383 2.11 -12.67 3.81
CA GLU A 383 2.96 -11.60 4.33
C GLU A 383 3.87 -12.10 5.47
N LYS A 384 3.36 -12.96 6.36
CA LYS A 384 4.18 -13.59 7.39
C LYS A 384 5.29 -14.45 6.77
N GLN A 385 4.96 -15.41 5.91
CA GLN A 385 5.93 -16.40 5.44
C GLN A 385 6.92 -15.88 4.39
N LEU A 386 6.47 -14.97 3.49
CA LEU A 386 7.33 -14.44 2.43
C LEU A 386 8.10 -13.17 2.83
N LEU A 387 7.64 -12.42 3.84
CA LEU A 387 8.33 -11.20 4.30
C LEU A 387 8.72 -11.29 5.77
N GLY A 388 7.78 -11.62 6.66
CA GLY A 388 7.97 -11.60 8.11
C GLY A 388 9.15 -12.44 8.62
N GLU A 389 9.21 -13.71 8.24
CA GLU A 389 10.31 -14.61 8.64
C GLU A 389 11.66 -14.27 7.97
N HIS A 390 11.67 -13.38 6.96
CA HIS A 390 12.84 -13.09 6.11
C HIS A 390 13.29 -11.62 6.10
N LEU A 391 12.68 -10.73 6.90
CA LEU A 391 12.95 -9.28 6.91
C LEU A 391 14.45 -8.96 7.00
N THR A 392 15.12 -9.47 8.04
CA THR A 392 16.53 -9.19 8.32
C THR A 392 17.45 -9.80 7.25
N ALA A 393 17.18 -11.03 6.81
CA ALA A 393 17.98 -11.71 5.79
C ALA A 393 17.92 -10.97 4.43
N THR A 394 16.74 -10.48 4.05
CA THR A 394 16.52 -9.71 2.82
C THR A 394 17.36 -8.41 2.83
N LEU A 395 17.37 -7.70 3.96
CA LEU A 395 18.12 -6.45 4.10
C LEU A 395 19.63 -6.70 4.13
N GLN A 396 20.08 -7.72 4.87
CA GLN A 396 21.49 -8.11 4.96
C GLN A 396 22.06 -8.60 3.62
N LYS A 397 21.26 -9.31 2.80
CA LYS A 397 21.68 -9.78 1.47
C LYS A 397 21.74 -8.63 0.46
N GLY A 398 20.73 -7.76 0.41
CA GLY A 398 20.52 -6.87 -0.75
C GLY A 398 20.42 -5.37 -0.51
N LEU A 399 20.19 -4.87 0.73
CA LEU A 399 19.89 -3.44 0.91
C LEU A 399 21.04 -2.54 0.46
N ASN A 400 22.28 -2.87 0.84
CA ASN A 400 23.45 -2.07 0.46
C ASN A 400 23.57 -1.97 -1.06
N HIS A 401 23.46 -3.10 -1.78
CA HIS A 401 23.50 -3.13 -3.25
C HIS A 401 22.40 -2.30 -3.91
N LEU A 402 21.15 -2.39 -3.41
CA LEU A 402 20.03 -1.58 -3.90
C LEU A 402 20.28 -0.07 -3.72
N LEU A 403 20.89 0.31 -2.60
CA LEU A 403 21.23 1.69 -2.27
C LEU A 403 22.44 2.19 -3.06
N ASP A 404 23.49 1.39 -3.19
CA ASP A 404 24.70 1.71 -3.96
C ASP A 404 24.38 1.92 -5.43
N GLU A 405 23.68 0.98 -6.08
CA GLU A 405 23.22 1.10 -7.48
C GLU A 405 22.04 2.09 -7.68
N ASN A 406 21.49 2.66 -6.60
CA ASN A 406 20.39 3.63 -6.65
C ASN A 406 19.11 3.10 -7.32
N ARG A 407 18.71 1.86 -7.01
CA ARG A 407 17.55 1.19 -7.63
C ARG A 407 16.22 1.69 -7.04
N ILE A 408 15.82 2.89 -7.44
CA ILE A 408 14.60 3.60 -6.95
C ILE A 408 13.33 2.73 -7.01
N GLN A 409 13.14 1.93 -8.08
CA GLN A 409 11.96 1.06 -8.22
C GLN A 409 11.96 -0.06 -7.16
N ASP A 410 13.05 -0.82 -7.05
CA ASP A 410 13.21 -1.89 -6.06
C ASP A 410 13.12 -1.36 -4.61
N LEU A 411 13.70 -0.20 -4.33
CA LEU A 411 13.65 0.46 -3.02
C LEU A 411 12.24 0.91 -2.64
N SER A 412 11.46 1.39 -3.60
CA SER A 412 10.05 1.75 -3.41
C SER A 412 9.21 0.51 -3.11
N LEU A 413 9.40 -0.57 -3.87
CA LEU A 413 8.72 -1.85 -3.67
C LEU A 413 9.08 -2.46 -2.31
N LEU A 414 10.36 -2.44 -1.94
CA LEU A 414 10.86 -2.89 -0.64
C LEU A 414 10.14 -2.14 0.49
N TYR A 415 10.08 -0.81 0.44
CA TYR A 415 9.41 0.00 1.46
C TYR A 415 7.91 -0.30 1.56
N GLN A 416 7.21 -0.46 0.43
CA GLN A 416 5.79 -0.82 0.40
C GLN A 416 5.52 -2.21 1.03
N LEU A 417 6.33 -3.21 0.69
CA LEU A 417 6.22 -4.57 1.23
C LEU A 417 6.58 -4.61 2.74
N PHE A 418 7.67 -3.95 3.15
CA PHE A 418 8.10 -3.87 4.56
C PHE A 418 7.14 -3.03 5.43
N SER A 419 6.29 -2.19 4.83
CA SER A 419 5.23 -1.45 5.52
C SER A 419 4.00 -2.29 5.88
N ARG A 420 3.78 -3.43 5.21
CA ARG A 420 2.71 -4.39 5.55
C ARG A 420 3.02 -5.18 6.82
N VAL A 421 4.30 -5.52 7.03
CA VAL A 421 4.73 -6.39 8.12
C VAL A 421 4.95 -5.62 9.43
N ARG A 422 4.42 -6.13 10.54
CA ARG A 422 4.65 -5.60 11.89
C ARG A 422 6.15 -5.58 12.21
N GLY A 423 6.72 -4.38 12.29
CA GLY A 423 8.14 -4.16 12.58
C GLY A 423 9.04 -4.02 11.35
N GLY A 424 8.58 -4.34 10.14
CA GLY A 424 9.40 -4.27 8.92
C GLY A 424 10.02 -2.89 8.69
N VAL A 425 9.21 -1.83 8.81
CA VAL A 425 9.67 -0.42 8.75
C VAL A 425 10.75 -0.09 9.79
N GLN A 426 10.70 -0.70 10.98
CA GLN A 426 11.69 -0.45 12.04
C GLN A 426 13.03 -1.15 11.75
N VAL A 427 13.00 -2.39 11.26
CA VAL A 427 14.22 -3.12 10.88
C VAL A 427 14.87 -2.48 9.64
N LEU A 428 14.07 -2.02 8.67
CA LEU A 428 14.55 -1.22 7.53
C LEU A 428 15.19 0.11 7.99
N LEU A 429 14.55 0.83 8.92
CA LEU A 429 15.09 2.08 9.47
C LEU A 429 16.45 1.87 10.16
N GLN A 430 16.64 0.75 10.87
CA GLN A 430 17.93 0.40 11.47
C GLN A 430 19.01 0.19 10.40
N HIS A 431 18.78 -0.68 9.42
CA HIS A 431 19.77 -0.96 8.36
C HIS A 431 20.07 0.29 7.51
N TRP A 432 19.08 1.17 7.31
CA TRP A 432 19.24 2.49 6.68
C TRP A 432 20.18 3.42 7.47
N ILE A 433 20.01 3.52 8.80
CA ILE A 433 20.92 4.28 9.68
C ILE A 433 22.34 3.70 9.63
N GLU A 434 22.47 2.38 9.69
CA GLU A 434 23.75 1.68 9.66
C GLU A 434 24.46 1.87 8.30
N TYR A 435 23.76 1.76 7.18
CA TYR A 435 24.27 2.06 5.84
C TYR A 435 24.74 3.53 5.73
N ILE A 436 23.94 4.51 6.14
CA ILE A 436 24.34 5.93 6.08
C ILE A 436 25.58 6.17 6.94
N LYS A 437 25.60 5.65 8.18
CA LYS A 437 26.74 5.79 9.09
C LYS A 437 27.97 5.05 8.56
N ALA A 438 27.83 3.95 7.81
CA ALA A 438 28.93 3.22 7.19
C ALA A 438 29.48 3.94 5.94
N PHE A 439 28.64 4.13 4.91
CA PHE A 439 29.04 4.76 3.64
C PHE A 439 29.62 6.16 3.87
N GLY A 440 28.93 7.00 4.66
CA GLY A 440 29.39 8.34 5.01
C GLY A 440 30.72 8.37 5.78
N SER A 441 31.02 7.33 6.58
CA SER A 441 32.33 7.20 7.22
C SER A 441 33.46 6.99 6.20
N THR A 442 33.21 6.28 5.09
CA THR A 442 34.22 6.08 4.04
C THR A 442 34.57 7.38 3.31
N ILE A 443 33.62 8.32 3.21
CA ILE A 443 33.84 9.65 2.62
C ILE A 443 34.74 10.48 3.54
N VAL A 444 34.42 10.57 4.83
CA VAL A 444 35.07 11.54 5.73
C VAL A 444 36.37 11.06 6.38
N ILE A 445 36.58 9.74 6.54
CA ILE A 445 37.74 9.22 7.31
C ILE A 445 39.04 9.22 6.49
N ASN A 446 39.03 8.84 5.21
CA ASN A 446 40.27 8.72 4.42
C ASN A 446 40.85 10.12 4.08
N PRO A 447 42.08 10.47 4.53
CA PRO A 447 42.72 11.75 4.17
C PRO A 447 43.01 11.93 2.68
N GLU A 448 43.12 10.85 1.90
CA GLU A 448 43.33 10.92 0.45
C GLU A 448 42.12 11.54 -0.27
N LYS A 449 40.92 11.34 0.28
CA LYS A 449 39.66 11.93 -0.20
C LYS A 449 39.45 13.40 0.21
N ASP A 450 40.35 14.03 0.97
CA ASP A 450 40.20 15.43 1.43
C ASP A 450 39.91 16.44 0.30
N LYS A 451 40.29 16.13 -0.95
CA LYS A 451 40.03 16.97 -2.13
C LYS A 451 38.59 16.88 -2.65
N THR A 452 37.96 15.70 -2.57
CA THR A 452 36.63 15.40 -3.12
C THR A 452 35.55 15.36 -2.04
N MET A 453 35.94 15.20 -0.78
CA MET A 453 35.08 15.01 0.40
C MET A 453 33.82 15.87 0.44
N VAL A 454 33.92 17.17 0.20
CA VAL A 454 32.76 18.08 0.31
C VAL A 454 31.77 17.85 -0.84
N GLN A 455 32.26 17.55 -2.05
CA GLN A 455 31.41 17.18 -3.18
C GLN A 455 30.76 15.82 -2.94
N GLU A 456 31.53 14.80 -2.53
CA GLU A 456 31.00 13.46 -2.19
C GLU A 456 29.94 13.52 -1.08
N LEU A 457 30.08 14.41 -0.08
CA LEU A 457 29.07 14.63 0.95
C LEU A 457 27.78 15.27 0.42
N LEU A 458 27.89 16.23 -0.52
CA LEU A 458 26.74 16.88 -1.15
C LEU A 458 25.98 15.90 -2.05
N ASP A 459 26.70 15.18 -2.91
CA ASP A 459 26.14 14.18 -3.84
C ASP A 459 25.49 13.03 -3.08
N PHE A 460 26.11 12.56 -1.99
CA PHE A 460 25.53 11.55 -1.11
C PHE A 460 24.28 12.05 -0.39
N LYS A 461 24.25 13.32 0.05
CA LYS A 461 23.06 13.93 0.68
C LYS A 461 21.91 14.06 -0.32
N ASP A 462 22.17 14.51 -1.54
CA ASP A 462 21.18 14.60 -2.62
C ASP A 462 20.59 13.21 -2.95
N LYS A 463 21.44 12.19 -3.08
CA LYS A 463 21.02 10.79 -3.31
C LYS A 463 20.13 10.27 -2.16
N VAL A 464 20.55 10.49 -0.92
CA VAL A 464 19.81 10.06 0.28
C VAL A 464 18.45 10.78 0.39
N ASP A 465 18.39 12.09 0.15
CA ASP A 465 17.15 12.85 0.16
C ASP A 465 16.18 12.38 -0.94
N SER A 466 16.69 12.13 -2.15
CA SER A 466 15.88 11.61 -3.27
C SER A 466 15.25 10.25 -2.96
N ILE A 467 15.98 9.35 -2.28
CA ILE A 467 15.45 8.06 -1.83
C ILE A 467 14.38 8.25 -0.74
N ILE A 468 14.56 9.17 0.22
CA ILE A 468 13.53 9.44 1.24
C ILE A 468 12.26 10.04 0.62
N ASP A 469 12.40 10.94 -0.34
CA ASP A 469 11.29 11.59 -1.03
C ASP A 469 10.47 10.56 -1.83
N VAL A 470 11.12 9.87 -2.77
CA VAL A 470 10.47 8.98 -3.75
C VAL A 470 10.16 7.60 -3.18
N CYS A 471 11.15 6.92 -2.58
CA CYS A 471 11.02 5.53 -2.17
C CYS A 471 10.29 5.39 -0.83
N PHE A 472 10.60 6.28 0.13
CA PHE A 472 10.06 6.24 1.49
C PHE A 472 8.93 7.24 1.73
N MET A 473 8.38 7.83 0.66
CA MET A 473 7.19 8.70 0.69
C MET A 473 7.28 9.85 1.70
N LYS A 474 8.45 10.48 1.82
CA LYS A 474 8.76 11.55 2.81
C LYS A 474 8.48 11.15 4.27
N ASN A 475 8.66 9.88 4.63
CA ASN A 475 8.45 9.42 6.02
C ASN A 475 9.43 10.10 7.00
N GLU A 476 8.89 10.96 7.86
CA GLU A 476 9.62 11.74 8.87
C GLU A 476 10.56 10.89 9.76
N LYS A 477 10.28 9.61 9.97
CA LYS A 477 11.21 8.73 10.73
C LYS A 477 12.53 8.57 10.00
N PHE A 478 12.51 8.40 8.67
CA PHE A 478 13.70 8.30 7.82
C PHE A 478 14.40 9.65 7.67
N VAL A 479 13.64 10.75 7.59
CA VAL A 479 14.17 12.12 7.58
C VAL A 479 14.98 12.41 8.85
N ASN A 480 14.43 12.09 10.03
CA ASN A 480 15.08 12.38 11.31
C ASN A 480 16.23 11.41 11.63
N ALA A 481 16.08 10.12 11.29
CA ALA A 481 17.16 9.14 11.34
C ALA A 481 18.35 9.52 10.44
N MET A 482 18.08 10.08 9.24
CA MET A 482 19.12 10.59 8.34
C MET A 482 19.87 11.78 8.94
N LYS A 483 19.17 12.75 9.55
CA LYS A 483 19.82 13.90 10.23
C LYS A 483 20.79 13.43 11.32
N GLU A 484 20.33 12.55 12.21
CA GLU A 484 21.16 11.96 13.28
C GLU A 484 22.34 11.16 12.69
N ALA A 485 22.12 10.42 11.61
CA ALA A 485 23.17 9.64 10.95
C ALA A 485 24.26 10.51 10.33
N PHE A 486 23.89 11.58 9.61
CA PHE A 486 24.83 12.55 9.04
C PHE A 486 25.63 13.27 10.14
N GLU A 487 24.97 13.76 11.18
CA GLU A 487 25.65 14.37 12.34
C GLU A 487 26.61 13.38 13.02
N THR A 488 26.18 12.12 13.21
CA THR A 488 27.03 11.07 13.80
C THR A 488 28.29 10.81 12.97
N PHE A 489 28.17 10.60 11.65
CA PHE A 489 29.32 10.18 10.85
C PHE A 489 30.27 11.33 10.51
N ILE A 490 29.76 12.54 10.24
CA ILE A 490 30.60 13.71 9.90
C ILE A 490 31.52 14.03 11.08
N ASN A 491 31.00 14.04 12.31
CA ASN A 491 31.78 14.38 13.50
C ASN A 491 32.72 13.26 13.99
N LYS A 492 32.75 12.07 13.35
CA LYS A 492 33.79 11.05 13.63
C LYS A 492 35.20 11.55 13.35
N ARG A 493 35.37 12.50 12.41
CA ARG A 493 36.67 13.11 12.13
C ARG A 493 36.71 14.53 12.68
N PRO A 494 37.48 14.80 13.74
CA PRO A 494 37.52 16.13 14.34
C PRO A 494 38.10 17.16 13.37
N ASN A 495 37.50 18.36 13.37
CA ASN A 495 37.97 19.61 12.75
C ASN A 495 38.11 19.64 11.22
N LYS A 496 38.47 18.53 10.56
CA LYS A 496 38.74 18.51 9.11
C LYS A 496 37.51 18.79 8.24
N PRO A 497 36.31 18.25 8.51
CA PRO A 497 35.10 18.60 7.74
C PRO A 497 34.82 20.10 7.77
N ALA A 498 35.01 20.76 8.91
CA ALA A 498 34.86 22.21 9.06
C ALA A 498 35.88 23.00 8.24
N GLU A 499 37.16 22.61 8.28
CA GLU A 499 38.23 23.20 7.47
C GLU A 499 37.93 23.07 5.96
N LEU A 500 37.57 21.86 5.51
CA LEU A 500 37.36 21.56 4.10
C LEU A 500 36.11 22.26 3.56
N ILE A 501 35.03 22.35 4.35
CA ILE A 501 33.82 23.07 3.96
C ILE A 501 34.06 24.59 3.90
N ALA A 502 34.84 25.17 4.83
CA ALA A 502 35.28 26.57 4.73
C ALA A 502 36.09 26.85 3.45
N LYS A 503 37.02 25.94 3.11
CA LYS A 503 37.82 26.01 1.86
C LYS A 503 36.96 25.81 0.60
N TYR A 504 35.95 24.95 0.66
CA TYR A 504 35.06 24.69 -0.47
C TYR A 504 34.21 25.93 -0.79
N VAL A 505 33.62 26.58 0.22
CA VAL A 505 32.92 27.86 0.05
C VAL A 505 33.87 28.94 -0.49
N ASP A 506 35.08 29.05 0.05
CA ASP A 506 36.10 29.98 -0.47
C ASP A 506 36.43 29.72 -1.95
N SER A 507 36.49 28.47 -2.38
CA SER A 507 36.72 28.12 -3.79
C SER A 507 35.55 28.53 -4.71
N LYS A 508 34.31 28.45 -4.23
CA LYS A 508 33.11 28.81 -5.02
C LYS A 508 32.84 30.32 -5.05
N LEU A 509 33.21 31.05 -4.01
CA LEU A 509 33.10 32.52 -3.94
C LEU A 509 34.27 33.27 -4.61
N ARG A 510 35.18 32.60 -5.32
CA ARG A 510 36.32 33.23 -6.02
C ARG A 510 36.00 33.61 -7.46
N ALA A 511 36.49 34.78 -7.90
CA ALA A 511 36.26 35.38 -9.23
C ALA A 511 36.70 34.54 -10.46
N GLY A 512 37.33 33.39 -10.26
CA GLY A 512 37.62 32.42 -11.32
C GLY A 512 36.46 31.47 -11.63
N ASN A 513 35.46 31.36 -10.74
CA ASN A 513 34.35 30.41 -10.83
C ASN A 513 33.24 30.86 -11.80
N LYS A 514 33.61 31.23 -13.04
CA LYS A 514 32.72 31.84 -14.06
C LYS A 514 31.72 30.87 -14.71
N GLU A 515 31.71 29.60 -14.30
CA GLU A 515 30.89 28.54 -14.89
C GLU A 515 29.51 28.38 -14.24
N ALA A 516 29.25 29.05 -13.11
CA ALA A 516 27.97 29.02 -12.40
C ALA A 516 27.30 30.40 -12.43
N THR A 517 25.99 30.41 -12.63
CA THR A 517 25.15 31.61 -12.43
C THR A 517 24.98 31.92 -10.93
N ASP A 518 24.60 33.15 -10.59
CA ASP A 518 24.31 33.53 -9.20
C ASP A 518 23.19 32.66 -8.57
N GLU A 519 22.22 32.18 -9.35
CA GLU A 519 21.15 31.30 -8.88
C GLU A 519 21.66 29.88 -8.55
N GLU A 520 22.57 29.34 -9.37
CA GLU A 520 23.23 28.05 -9.10
C GLU A 520 24.22 28.15 -7.94
N LEU A 521 24.92 29.27 -7.81
CA LEU A 521 25.78 29.57 -6.68
C LEU A 521 24.97 29.64 -5.38
N GLU A 522 23.86 30.38 -5.35
CA GLU A 522 22.99 30.50 -4.18
C GLU A 522 22.42 29.13 -3.76
N LYS A 523 21.90 28.34 -4.70
CA LYS A 523 21.46 26.94 -4.46
C LYS A 523 22.59 26.08 -3.90
N MET A 524 23.82 26.25 -4.39
CA MET A 524 24.99 25.51 -3.90
C MET A 524 25.37 25.93 -2.48
N LEU A 525 25.30 27.23 -2.16
CA LEU A 525 25.49 27.73 -0.80
C LEU A 525 24.44 27.14 0.15
N ASP A 526 23.16 27.08 -0.23
CA ASP A 526 22.13 26.45 0.60
C ASP A 526 22.37 24.96 0.86
N LYS A 527 22.79 24.19 -0.15
CA LYS A 527 23.18 22.78 0.08
C LYS A 527 24.38 22.65 1.02
N ILE A 528 25.40 23.52 0.89
CA ILE A 528 26.54 23.54 1.81
C ILE A 528 26.09 23.91 3.23
N MET A 529 25.16 24.86 3.39
CA MET A 529 24.61 25.24 4.69
C MET A 529 23.80 24.12 5.35
N ILE A 530 23.11 23.28 4.57
CA ILE A 530 22.47 22.04 5.07
C ILE A 530 23.52 21.09 5.65
N ILE A 531 24.67 20.89 4.98
CA ILE A 531 25.76 20.04 5.53
C ILE A 531 26.42 20.70 6.75
N PHE A 532 26.60 22.02 6.74
CA PHE A 532 27.22 22.78 7.83
C PHE A 532 26.47 22.66 9.18
N ARG A 533 25.13 22.54 9.14
CA ARG A 533 24.30 22.30 10.34
C ARG A 533 24.82 21.11 11.16
N PHE A 534 25.17 20.01 10.49
CA PHE A 534 25.63 18.76 11.09
C PHE A 534 27.05 18.81 11.72
N ILE A 535 27.78 19.92 11.64
CA ILE A 535 29.18 20.01 12.10
C ILE A 535 29.25 20.55 13.54
N TYR A 536 30.05 19.94 14.42
CA TYR A 536 30.30 20.48 15.77
C TYR A 536 31.36 21.59 15.80
N GLY A 537 32.47 21.44 15.07
CA GLY A 537 33.58 22.41 14.99
C GLY A 537 33.26 23.69 14.18
N LYS A 538 32.18 24.40 14.51
CA LYS A 538 31.77 25.64 13.82
C LYS A 538 32.75 26.79 14.05
N ASP A 539 33.46 26.79 15.17
CA ASP A 539 34.60 27.67 15.49
C ASP A 539 35.79 27.48 14.54
N VAL A 540 36.12 26.22 14.21
CA VAL A 540 37.14 25.89 13.20
C VAL A 540 36.72 26.43 11.84
N PHE A 541 35.44 26.28 11.47
CA PHE A 541 34.90 26.92 10.27
C PHE A 541 35.04 28.45 10.32
N GLU A 542 34.70 29.14 11.42
CA GLU A 542 34.91 30.60 11.57
C GLU A 542 36.36 30.99 11.29
N ALA A 543 37.32 30.29 11.90
CA ALA A 543 38.74 30.59 11.80
C ALA A 543 39.27 30.46 10.36
N PHE A 544 38.89 29.40 9.64
CA PHE A 544 39.28 29.23 8.24
C PHE A 544 38.54 30.20 7.31
N TYR A 545 37.21 30.32 7.46
CA TYR A 545 36.37 31.19 6.63
C TYR A 545 36.80 32.66 6.73
N LYS A 546 37.00 33.17 7.95
CA LYS A 546 37.45 34.56 8.21
C LYS A 546 38.80 34.87 7.57
N LYS A 547 39.77 33.96 7.73
CA LYS A 547 41.12 34.09 7.18
C LYS A 547 41.13 34.11 5.66
N ASP A 548 40.28 33.31 5.01
CA ASP A 548 40.24 33.23 3.55
C ASP A 548 39.30 34.29 2.93
N LEU A 549 38.22 34.71 3.62
CA LEU A 549 37.43 35.92 3.33
C LEU A 549 38.31 37.18 3.31
N ALA A 550 39.18 37.36 4.32
CA ALA A 550 40.08 38.51 4.38
C ALA A 550 40.95 38.64 3.12
N LYS A 551 41.40 37.50 2.55
CA LYS A 551 42.13 37.48 1.27
C LYS A 551 41.25 37.80 0.08
N ARG A 552 39.97 37.37 0.06
CA ARG A 552 39.05 37.67 -1.04
C ARG A 552 38.75 39.18 -1.09
N LEU A 553 38.49 39.79 0.07
CA LEU A 553 38.26 41.23 0.21
C LEU A 553 39.50 42.06 -0.15
N LEU A 554 40.63 41.85 0.53
CA LEU A 554 41.83 42.71 0.38
C LEU A 554 42.55 42.56 -0.97
N VAL A 555 42.40 41.41 -1.64
CA VAL A 555 43.08 41.13 -2.92
C VAL A 555 42.09 41.18 -4.11
N GLY A 556 40.86 41.65 -3.90
CA GLY A 556 39.87 41.85 -4.97
C GLY A 556 39.50 40.57 -5.73
N LYS A 557 39.30 39.46 -5.01
CA LYS A 557 39.15 38.11 -5.60
C LYS A 557 37.80 37.43 -5.35
N SER A 558 36.81 38.14 -4.80
CA SER A 558 35.41 37.66 -4.68
C SER A 558 34.71 37.60 -6.04
N ALA A 559 33.82 36.62 -6.25
CA ALA A 559 33.04 36.47 -7.48
C ALA A 559 31.89 37.50 -7.59
N SER A 560 31.13 37.67 -6.50
CA SER A 560 30.02 38.61 -6.38
C SER A 560 29.99 39.17 -4.95
N VAL A 561 29.70 40.47 -4.81
CA VAL A 561 29.55 41.12 -3.49
C VAL A 561 28.27 40.63 -2.80
N ASP A 562 27.22 40.41 -3.58
CA ASP A 562 25.91 40.00 -3.05
C ASP A 562 25.91 38.52 -2.64
N ALA A 563 26.66 37.66 -3.33
CA ALA A 563 26.89 36.28 -2.90
C ALA A 563 27.65 36.19 -1.56
N GLU A 564 28.62 37.08 -1.32
CA GLU A 564 29.33 37.15 -0.03
C GLU A 564 28.41 37.68 1.09
N LYS A 565 27.57 38.69 0.81
CA LYS A 565 26.55 39.19 1.75
C LYS A 565 25.46 38.15 2.02
N SER A 566 25.04 37.36 1.02
CA SER A 566 24.14 36.21 1.17
C SER A 566 24.75 35.16 2.10
N MET A 567 26.00 34.74 1.87
CA MET A 567 26.68 33.75 2.72
C MET A 567 26.78 34.21 4.19
N LEU A 568 27.05 35.49 4.44
CA LEU A 568 27.01 36.03 5.81
C LEU A 568 25.61 36.01 6.41
N SER A 569 24.56 36.30 5.64
CA SER A 569 23.17 36.21 6.08
C SER A 569 22.79 34.78 6.49
N LYS A 570 23.17 33.78 5.67
CA LYS A 570 22.96 32.36 5.97
C LYS A 570 23.71 31.93 7.24
N LEU A 571 24.99 32.29 7.38
CA LEU A 571 25.78 32.01 8.60
C LEU A 571 25.18 32.68 9.86
N LYS A 572 24.64 33.90 9.73
CA LYS A 572 23.98 34.64 10.81
C LYS A 572 22.67 33.98 11.25
N HIS A 573 21.93 33.39 10.33
CA HIS A 573 20.72 32.63 10.63
C HIS A 573 21.04 31.34 11.41
N GLU A 574 22.05 30.57 10.98
CA GLU A 574 22.40 29.29 11.61
C GLU A 574 23.17 29.40 12.93
N CYS A 575 24.00 30.44 13.10
CA CYS A 575 24.91 30.57 14.26
C CYS A 575 24.65 31.80 15.13
N GLY A 576 23.70 32.67 14.75
CA GLY A 576 23.41 33.92 15.44
C GLY A 576 24.45 35.03 15.22
N ALA A 577 24.08 36.25 15.58
CA ALA A 577 24.85 37.46 15.28
C ALA A 577 26.22 37.53 15.98
N ALA A 578 26.43 36.80 17.10
CA ALA A 578 27.72 36.77 17.79
C ALA A 578 28.82 36.08 16.95
N PHE A 579 28.44 35.04 16.19
CA PHE A 579 29.33 34.30 15.29
C PHE A 579 29.75 35.14 14.08
N THR A 580 28.80 35.86 13.47
CA THR A 580 29.07 36.70 12.29
C THR A 580 29.62 38.09 12.62
N SER A 581 29.56 38.53 13.88
CA SER A 581 29.95 39.89 14.31
C SER A 581 31.30 40.37 13.76
N LYS A 582 32.35 39.54 13.81
CA LYS A 582 33.69 39.88 13.28
C LYS A 582 33.68 39.98 11.75
N LEU A 583 32.96 39.09 11.08
CA LEU A 583 32.83 39.06 9.61
C LEU A 583 32.06 40.28 9.10
N GLU A 584 30.97 40.66 9.79
CA GLU A 584 30.22 41.90 9.54
C GLU A 584 31.08 43.14 9.79
N GLY A 585 31.95 43.10 10.81
CA GLY A 585 32.97 44.13 11.05
C GLY A 585 33.93 44.31 9.88
N MET A 586 34.44 43.21 9.31
CA MET A 586 35.31 43.26 8.13
C MET A 586 34.63 43.89 6.91
N PHE A 587 33.33 43.67 6.69
CA PHE A 587 32.60 44.36 5.62
C PHE A 587 32.43 45.85 5.88
N LYS A 588 32.15 46.25 7.13
CA LYS A 588 32.05 47.67 7.50
C LYS A 588 33.38 48.40 7.33
N ASP A 589 34.50 47.78 7.67
CA ASP A 589 35.84 48.34 7.43
C ASP A 589 36.10 48.55 5.92
N MET A 590 35.61 47.65 5.04
CA MET A 590 35.73 47.79 3.57
C MET A 590 34.79 48.84 2.97
N GLU A 591 33.66 49.13 3.61
CA GLU A 591 32.75 50.20 3.19
C GLU A 591 33.31 51.56 3.67
N LEU A 592 33.65 51.68 4.96
CA LEU A 592 34.27 52.88 5.55
C LEU A 592 35.61 53.26 4.90
N SER A 593 36.45 52.29 4.53
CA SER A 593 37.72 52.57 3.82
C SER A 593 37.50 53.28 2.49
N LYS A 594 36.41 52.96 1.77
CA LYS A 594 36.08 53.62 0.50
C LYS A 594 35.65 55.06 0.72
N ASP A 595 34.82 55.31 1.72
CA ASP A 595 34.35 56.66 2.05
C ASP A 595 35.52 57.57 2.47
N ILE A 596 36.44 57.06 3.30
CA ILE A 596 37.69 57.74 3.68
C ILE A 596 38.56 58.00 2.44
N MET A 597 38.74 57.01 1.56
CA MET A 597 39.51 57.18 0.32
C MET A 597 38.89 58.18 -0.66
N VAL A 598 37.56 58.30 -0.70
CA VAL A 598 36.86 59.33 -1.50
C VAL A 598 37.14 60.72 -0.94
N GLN A 599 37.02 60.91 0.37
CA GLN A 599 37.35 62.20 1.03
C GLN A 599 38.83 62.56 0.83
N PHE A 600 39.74 61.60 1.00
CA PHE A 600 41.17 61.80 0.77
C PHE A 600 41.49 62.20 -0.68
N LYS A 601 40.90 61.52 -1.67
CA LYS A 601 41.05 61.87 -3.10
C LYS A 601 40.43 63.23 -3.46
N GLN A 602 39.45 63.73 -2.68
CA GLN A 602 38.91 65.09 -2.82
C GLN A 602 39.83 66.16 -2.18
N CYS A 603 40.55 65.83 -1.12
CA CYS A 603 41.49 66.75 -0.46
C CYS A 603 42.85 66.87 -1.19
N GLN A 604 43.32 65.84 -1.91
CA GLN A 604 44.60 65.87 -2.63
C GLN A 604 44.48 66.21 -4.12
N ASN A 605 44.77 67.46 -4.49
CA ASN A 605 45.15 67.86 -5.86
C ASN A 605 46.67 67.65 -6.12
N ILE A 606 47.25 66.54 -5.66
CA ILE A 606 48.71 66.30 -5.74
C ILE A 606 49.07 65.51 -7.01
N PRO A 607 49.76 66.11 -8.00
CA PRO A 607 50.19 65.41 -9.21
C PRO A 607 51.27 64.37 -8.89
N GLY A 608 51.11 63.16 -9.44
CA GLY A 608 52.09 62.07 -9.31
C GLY A 608 51.56 60.75 -9.89
N ASN A 609 52.41 60.01 -10.59
CA ASN A 609 52.04 58.87 -11.44
C ASN A 609 51.53 57.61 -10.70
N ILE A 610 51.53 57.61 -9.36
CA ILE A 610 51.09 56.48 -8.54
C ILE A 610 49.69 56.78 -8.00
N GLU A 611 48.71 55.96 -8.39
CA GLU A 611 47.41 55.90 -7.72
C GLU A 611 47.53 55.11 -6.41
N LEU A 612 47.09 55.72 -5.31
CA LEU A 612 47.00 55.08 -4.00
C LEU A 612 45.54 54.74 -3.68
N THR A 613 45.32 53.54 -3.16
CA THR A 613 44.07 53.12 -2.52
C THR A 613 44.43 52.36 -1.25
N VAL A 614 43.99 52.86 -0.09
CA VAL A 614 44.29 52.30 1.24
C VAL A 614 43.03 51.66 1.80
N ASN A 615 43.20 50.56 2.55
CA ASN A 615 42.15 49.96 3.36
C ASN A 615 42.55 50.01 4.84
N ILE A 616 41.72 50.61 5.69
CA ILE A 616 41.93 50.72 7.14
C ILE A 616 41.16 49.57 7.80
N LEU A 617 41.84 48.79 8.66
CA LEU A 617 41.33 47.52 9.18
C LEU A 617 41.28 47.54 10.72
N THR A 618 40.13 47.19 11.30
CA THR A 618 39.95 47.12 12.76
C THR A 618 40.63 45.85 13.31
N MET A 619 41.76 45.99 14.01
CA MET A 619 42.60 44.86 14.45
C MET A 619 41.87 43.72 15.20
N GLY A 620 40.76 44.02 15.90
CA GLY A 620 39.96 43.01 16.61
C GLY A 620 39.02 42.16 15.74
N TYR A 621 38.74 42.57 14.50
CA TYR A 621 37.86 41.83 13.58
C TYR A 621 38.63 40.96 12.58
N TRP A 622 39.77 41.46 12.11
CA TRP A 622 40.58 40.80 11.07
C TRP A 622 41.48 39.69 11.65
N PRO A 623 42.02 38.78 10.80
CA PRO A 623 43.09 37.88 11.20
C PRO A 623 44.33 38.64 11.67
N THR A 624 45.08 38.09 12.62
CA THR A 624 46.37 38.64 13.04
C THR A 624 47.39 38.49 11.91
N TYR A 625 47.96 39.61 11.46
CA TYR A 625 49.08 39.64 10.51
C TYR A 625 50.38 39.93 11.26
N VAL A 626 51.47 39.28 10.84
CA VAL A 626 52.81 39.58 11.36
C VAL A 626 53.37 40.77 10.57
N PRO A 627 53.75 41.90 11.23
CA PRO A 627 54.43 42.99 10.55
C PRO A 627 55.76 42.54 9.94
N MET A 628 56.07 43.04 8.74
CA MET A 628 57.31 42.74 8.03
C MET A 628 57.93 44.04 7.55
N GLU A 629 59.19 44.28 7.92
CA GLU A 629 59.94 45.45 7.45
C GLU A 629 60.28 45.30 5.96
N VAL A 630 60.00 46.34 5.18
CA VAL A 630 60.17 46.36 3.72
C VAL A 630 60.76 47.68 3.26
N HIS A 631 61.71 47.61 2.32
CA HIS A 631 62.32 48.79 1.71
C HIS A 631 61.39 49.33 0.61
N LEU A 632 60.57 50.32 0.95
CA LEU A 632 59.67 50.98 0.00
C LEU A 632 60.41 52.04 -0.83
N PRO A 633 60.11 52.19 -2.14
CA PRO A 633 60.60 53.32 -2.93
C PRO A 633 60.18 54.66 -2.31
N PRO A 634 61.01 55.72 -2.33
CA PRO A 634 60.69 57.00 -1.72
C PRO A 634 59.38 57.63 -2.19
N GLU A 635 59.02 57.46 -3.47
CA GLU A 635 57.75 57.93 -4.03
C GLU A 635 56.52 57.27 -3.38
N VAL A 636 56.62 55.96 -3.10
CA VAL A 636 55.57 55.17 -2.42
C VAL A 636 55.53 55.53 -0.94
N PHE A 637 56.69 55.67 -0.29
CA PHE A 637 56.78 56.09 1.11
C PHE A 637 56.15 57.48 1.32
N ASN A 638 56.47 58.45 0.46
CA ASN A 638 55.89 59.80 0.52
C ASN A 638 54.37 59.80 0.26
N ARG A 639 53.88 58.98 -0.68
CA ARG A 639 52.42 58.79 -0.89
C ARG A 639 51.72 58.22 0.35
N ILE A 640 52.35 57.29 1.07
CA ILE A 640 51.82 56.67 2.29
C ILE A 640 51.91 57.61 3.50
N PHE A 641 53.00 58.37 3.65
CA PHE A 641 53.18 59.32 4.75
C PHE A 641 52.24 60.55 4.65
N CYS A 642 51.79 60.88 3.44
CA CYS A 642 50.79 61.92 3.20
C CYS A 642 49.33 61.45 3.36
N PHE A 643 49.09 60.23 3.89
CA PHE A 643 47.77 59.66 4.21
C PHE A 643 47.61 59.47 5.72
#